data_AF-A0A948TIH9-F1
#
_entry.id   AF-A0A948TIH9-F1
#
_cell.length_a   1.000
_cell.length_b   1.000
_cell.length_c   1.000
_cell.angle_alpha   90.00
_cell.angle_beta   90.00
_cell.angle_gamma   90.00
#
_symmetry.space_group_name_H-M   'P 1'
#
loop_
_entity.id
_entity.type
_entity.pdbx_description
1 polymer ?
#
loop_
_entity_poly.entity_id
_entity_poly.type
_entity_poly.pdbx_seq_one_letter_code
_entity_poly.pdbx_strand_id
1 'polypeptide(L)'
;MLKFFATCPKGLESLLFSELQQLNCKAVKETVAGVAFSGDLTTAMRVCLHSRLASRVLYELVTFNCEDDSDLYLGAHGVAYEQYFSADKTIAVTFNGSNKAIRNTQYGALRVKDAICDHFVARSLPRPNVERHHPDVHIVATLRKGECTVSLDLSGQAQFWRNYHRTTGVAPLKENLAAAIVLRSGFTGQENFVDPMCGSGTLLLEAAAIATDLAPGLQRENFGFFHLNFFTNPTPASELSPLPEAELVAPSSDAADSADIAAAALCGEQVWAQLKAAAQAKFAAGLERVKDAGVQFRGCDSDDYVLGLARDNIEHAGLSELISVSTCKLTDFTNPCTNDLPCVVVTNPPYGERMGNFNELIALYTTLGQKLRTCFSAGTAAVISSSPELLSCLRLSRDKSYRLFNGALECQLRVFTLRGGSEDVRAPQGDTTEQAPAQGAQATTTPSGASTAGLEAEVLPFANRLRKNLKHLSKWARREEISAFRVYDADLPDYNAAIDRYNEYYVIQEYQAPASIKPHVAQRRLLNMIAATIDVTGAAGNQVIVKSRERQKGESQYEKREDATGIFMTIYEGQAKFEVNLYDYLDTGIFLDARPLRRLLSQLCAGKSFLNLFAYTCTATVMAALGGATRTKSVDMSHTYLEWGQRNLKLNGIDLQACNELGQLRHSLEQADCLAYLSTAHGDERFDVIYIDPPTFSNSKRMERSFEVQRDHVQLLGNLTRHLEDQGVVVFCTNKRNFTLAAEEVAAFGFSVENITAQTFDPDFKRDPQLHTCFKLTYNRAQQVKEPEALVSNTQQPRWSRQLQEKGSMAFSLDELEEATASQEALAFPEERRERIDTHGGERASRRNFAAGERQQGGERRLDVGGERRDHGQNQGQARGSGRSARDEHRPRSERSSSAERAPRAERIPRGGRNLRSNERQPNKSRTVRVWGPQGVKEIK
;
A
#
# COMPACT_ATOMS: atom_id res chain seq x y z
N MET A 1 20.50 47.90 14.38
CA MET A 1 20.51 46.42 14.33
C MET A 1 20.23 46.02 12.92
N LEU A 2 20.99 45.04 12.44
CA LEU A 2 20.87 44.48 11.10
C LEU A 2 19.63 43.59 11.02
N LYS A 3 19.09 43.43 9.82
CA LYS A 3 17.90 42.62 9.55
C LYS A 3 18.28 41.33 8.85
N PHE A 4 17.72 40.22 9.32
CA PHE A 4 17.99 38.90 8.80
C PHE A 4 16.70 38.12 8.57
N PHE A 5 16.78 37.15 7.66
CA PHE A 5 15.70 36.23 7.37
C PHE A 5 16.22 34.80 7.33
N ALA A 6 15.70 33.93 8.20
CA ALA A 6 15.98 32.50 8.18
C ALA A 6 14.86 31.78 7.41
N THR A 7 15.20 31.22 6.26
CA THR A 7 14.25 30.38 5.47
C THR A 7 14.10 29.00 6.11
N CYS A 8 12.95 28.35 5.96
CA CYS A 8 12.77 26.95 6.38
C CYS A 8 11.72 26.24 5.51
N PRO A 9 11.66 24.89 5.53
CA PRO A 9 10.53 24.16 4.97
C PRO A 9 9.19 24.64 5.57
N LYS A 10 8.14 24.58 4.74
CA LYS A 10 6.78 24.93 5.17
C LYS A 10 6.32 24.03 6.32
N GLY A 11 5.67 24.61 7.32
CA GLY A 11 5.20 23.93 8.53
C GLY A 11 6.22 23.91 9.68
N LEU A 12 7.45 24.40 9.45
CA LEU A 12 8.50 24.48 10.48
C LEU A 12 8.67 25.88 11.06
N GLU A 13 7.94 26.89 10.57
CA GLU A 13 8.13 28.29 10.91
C GLU A 13 8.04 28.54 12.42
N SER A 14 7.06 27.95 13.10
CA SER A 14 6.91 28.13 14.55
C SER A 14 7.97 27.42 15.38
N LEU A 15 8.56 26.32 14.88
CA LEU A 15 9.69 25.70 15.56
C LEU A 15 10.96 26.55 15.38
N LEU A 16 11.20 27.05 14.16
CA LEU A 16 12.33 27.93 13.88
C LEU A 16 12.20 29.24 14.66
N PHE A 17 10.99 29.77 14.83
CA PHE A 17 10.75 30.94 15.66
C PHE A 17 11.21 30.73 17.10
N SER A 18 10.81 29.62 17.72
CA SER A 18 11.26 29.27 19.07
C SER A 18 12.78 29.06 19.14
N GLU A 19 13.38 28.40 18.15
CA GLU A 19 14.83 28.20 18.07
C GLU A 19 15.58 29.55 18.00
N LEU A 20 15.14 30.49 17.17
CA LEU A 20 15.76 31.81 17.06
C LEU A 20 15.63 32.63 18.34
N GLN A 21 14.51 32.50 19.07
CA GLN A 21 14.36 33.09 20.39
C GLN A 21 15.36 32.51 21.40
N GLN A 22 15.54 31.19 21.40
CA GLN A 22 16.53 30.50 22.26
C GLN A 22 17.97 30.90 21.91
N LEU A 23 18.25 31.23 20.65
CA LEU A 23 19.53 31.79 20.19
C LEU A 23 19.69 33.30 20.48
N ASN A 24 18.81 33.87 21.31
CA ASN A 24 18.82 35.27 21.73
C ASN A 24 18.69 36.28 20.57
N CYS A 25 18.03 35.89 19.48
CA CYS A 25 17.74 36.82 18.38
C CYS A 25 16.69 37.85 18.80
N LYS A 26 16.79 39.07 18.24
CA LYS A 26 15.86 40.18 18.54
C LYS A 26 14.80 40.31 17.47
N ALA A 27 13.68 40.93 17.80
CA ALA A 27 12.56 41.21 16.89
C ALA A 27 12.13 40.00 16.02
N VAL A 28 12.16 38.79 16.60
CA VAL A 28 11.82 37.55 15.90
C VAL A 28 10.36 37.61 15.46
N LYS A 29 10.07 37.28 14.20
CA LYS A 29 8.73 37.33 13.62
C LYS A 29 8.51 36.20 12.62
N GLU A 30 7.51 35.36 12.89
CA GLU A 30 7.07 34.33 11.95
C GLU A 30 6.56 34.96 10.65
N THR A 31 6.95 34.37 9.54
CA THR A 31 6.43 34.68 8.21
C THR A 31 6.08 33.39 7.48
N VAL A 32 5.82 33.44 6.17
CA VAL A 32 5.55 32.22 5.39
C VAL A 32 6.89 31.65 4.92
N ALA A 33 7.14 30.36 5.19
CA ALA A 33 8.36 29.63 4.83
C ALA A 33 9.67 30.20 5.42
N GLY A 34 9.58 30.92 6.54
CA GLY A 34 10.75 31.43 7.26
C GLY A 34 10.40 32.41 8.37
N VAL A 35 11.43 32.88 9.07
CA VAL A 35 11.34 33.75 10.24
C VAL A 35 12.29 34.92 10.08
N ALA A 36 11.75 36.14 10.21
CA ALA A 36 12.55 37.36 10.24
C ALA A 36 13.09 37.60 11.64
N PHE A 37 14.30 38.14 11.76
CA PHE A 37 14.90 38.50 13.04
C PHE A 37 15.91 39.66 12.85
N SER A 38 16.37 40.23 13.95
CA SER A 38 17.41 41.27 13.96
C SER A 38 18.51 40.98 14.97
N GLY A 39 19.68 41.54 14.70
CA GLY A 39 20.88 41.34 15.51
C GLY A 39 22.08 42.06 14.93
N ASP A 40 23.26 41.71 15.43
CA ASP A 40 24.56 41.99 14.81
C ASP A 40 25.03 40.78 13.97
N LEU A 41 26.17 40.91 13.29
CA LEU A 41 26.75 39.84 12.48
C LEU A 41 27.16 38.63 13.34
N THR A 42 27.54 38.85 14.59
CA THR A 42 27.81 37.78 15.58
C THR A 42 26.57 36.91 15.80
N THR A 43 25.40 37.53 15.97
CA THR A 43 24.12 36.84 16.10
C THR A 43 23.82 36.03 14.84
N ALA A 44 24.04 36.58 13.65
CA ALA A 44 23.79 35.87 12.39
C ALA A 44 24.74 34.67 12.19
N MET A 45 26.03 34.81 12.53
CA MET A 45 26.99 33.70 12.53
C MET A 45 26.61 32.62 13.55
N ARG A 46 26.15 33.00 14.75
CA ARG A 46 25.61 32.06 15.75
C ARG A 46 24.42 31.28 15.20
N VAL A 47 23.48 31.94 14.53
CA VAL A 47 22.34 31.26 13.88
C VAL A 47 22.82 30.30 12.79
N CYS A 48 23.81 30.70 11.97
CA CYS A 48 24.40 29.81 10.96
C CYS A 48 25.05 28.56 11.58
N LEU A 49 25.66 28.70 12.75
CA LEU A 49 26.31 27.61 13.47
C LEU A 49 25.31 26.66 14.15
N HIS A 50 24.28 27.22 14.81
CA HIS A 50 23.44 26.47 15.74
C HIS A 50 22.05 26.09 15.21
N SER A 51 21.53 26.74 14.17
CA SER A 51 20.16 26.45 13.71
C SER A 51 20.04 25.05 13.09
N ARG A 52 19.14 24.24 13.66
CA ARG A 52 18.77 22.91 13.14
C ARG A 52 17.65 23.04 12.11
N LEU A 53 16.86 24.10 12.15
CA LEU A 53 15.62 24.18 11.38
C LEU A 53 15.74 25.09 10.15
N ALA A 54 16.64 26.07 10.17
CA ALA A 54 16.86 26.94 9.04
C ALA A 54 17.43 26.17 7.83
N SER A 55 16.97 26.54 6.64
CA SER A 55 17.57 26.13 5.37
C SER A 55 18.70 27.09 4.96
N ARG A 56 18.50 28.39 5.17
CA ARG A 56 19.45 29.47 4.84
C ARG A 56 19.18 30.68 5.73
N VAL A 57 20.23 31.41 6.09
CA VAL A 57 20.18 32.69 6.82
C VAL A 57 20.60 33.79 5.87
N LEU A 58 19.69 34.73 5.62
CA LEU A 58 19.85 35.81 4.66
C LEU A 58 20.02 37.15 5.40
N TYR A 59 21.03 37.93 5.02
CA TYR A 59 21.24 39.30 5.49
C TYR A 59 20.55 40.27 4.53
N GLU A 60 19.50 40.95 4.98
CA GLU A 60 18.72 41.89 4.16
C GLU A 60 19.47 43.22 3.98
N LEU A 61 19.86 43.52 2.73
CA LEU A 61 20.59 44.73 2.39
C LEU A 61 19.65 45.91 2.11
N VAL A 62 18.62 45.66 1.30
CA VAL A 62 17.66 46.69 0.90
C VAL A 62 16.30 46.05 0.58
N THR A 63 15.23 46.81 0.81
CA THR A 63 13.88 46.52 0.33
C THR A 63 13.36 47.75 -0.41
N PHE A 64 12.79 47.56 -1.60
CA PHE A 64 12.25 48.62 -2.43
C PHE A 64 11.00 48.18 -3.18
N ASN A 65 10.16 49.14 -3.59
CA ASN A 65 9.00 48.87 -4.44
C ASN A 65 9.46 48.43 -5.83
N CYS A 66 8.84 47.38 -6.37
CA CYS A 66 9.19 46.79 -7.64
C CYS A 66 7.92 46.38 -8.40
N GLU A 67 7.48 47.27 -9.29
CA GLU A 67 6.35 47.02 -10.18
C GLU A 67 6.82 46.44 -11.52
N ASP A 68 7.97 46.91 -12.01
CA ASP A 68 8.51 46.51 -13.29
C ASP A 68 10.01 46.17 -13.29
N ASP A 69 10.54 45.95 -14.50
CA ASP A 69 11.93 45.61 -14.75
C ASP A 69 12.91 46.75 -14.42
N SER A 70 12.50 48.00 -14.65
CA SER A 70 13.33 49.18 -14.39
C SER A 70 13.50 49.38 -12.89
N ASP A 71 12.41 49.24 -12.13
CA ASP A 71 12.45 49.29 -10.67
C ASP A 71 13.38 48.21 -10.10
N LEU A 72 13.28 46.97 -10.63
CA LEU A 72 14.13 45.87 -10.20
C LEU A 72 15.61 46.17 -10.42
N TYR A 73 15.94 46.67 -11.61
CA TYR A 73 17.32 47.00 -11.97
C TYR A 73 17.84 48.16 -11.13
N LEU A 74 17.12 49.28 -11.04
CA LEU A 74 17.56 50.48 -10.31
C LEU A 74 17.69 50.19 -8.80
N GLY A 75 16.73 49.48 -8.22
CA GLY A 75 16.76 49.12 -6.80
C GLY A 75 17.91 48.17 -6.47
N ALA A 76 18.19 47.17 -7.32
CA ALA A 76 19.34 46.29 -7.13
C ALA A 76 20.68 47.03 -7.36
N HIS A 77 20.77 47.85 -8.42
CA HIS A 77 21.97 48.64 -8.73
C HIS A 77 22.29 49.67 -7.63
N GLY A 78 21.32 50.12 -6.85
CA GLY A 78 21.53 51.11 -5.78
C GLY A 78 22.31 50.57 -4.57
N VAL A 79 22.50 49.26 -4.44
CA VAL A 79 23.17 48.64 -3.28
C VAL A 79 24.69 48.78 -3.40
N ALA A 80 25.35 49.29 -2.35
CA ALA A 80 26.81 49.41 -2.29
C ALA A 80 27.51 48.06 -2.06
N TYR A 81 27.43 47.14 -3.04
CA TYR A 81 27.98 45.79 -2.96
C TYR A 81 29.47 45.72 -2.61
N GLU A 82 30.25 46.71 -3.02
CA GLU A 82 31.70 46.85 -2.73
C GLU A 82 32.01 46.92 -1.23
N GLN A 83 31.04 47.31 -0.41
CA GLN A 83 31.17 47.31 1.05
C GLN A 83 31.14 45.89 1.62
N TYR A 84 30.47 44.95 0.93
CA TYR A 84 30.23 43.60 1.41
C TYR A 84 31.17 42.56 0.82
N PHE A 85 31.59 42.71 -0.44
CA PHE A 85 32.56 41.80 -1.07
C PHE A 85 33.34 42.50 -2.19
N SER A 86 34.54 41.98 -2.46
CA SER A 86 35.43 42.45 -3.51
C SER A 86 35.17 41.74 -4.85
N ALA A 87 35.57 42.38 -5.95
CA ALA A 87 35.27 41.91 -7.31
C ALA A 87 35.99 40.61 -7.73
N ASP A 88 37.00 40.16 -6.97
CA ASP A 88 37.64 38.85 -7.17
C ASP A 88 36.73 37.68 -6.76
N LYS A 89 35.66 37.94 -6.00
CA LYS A 89 34.67 36.93 -5.61
C LYS A 89 33.73 36.59 -6.75
N THR A 90 33.45 35.31 -6.90
CA THR A 90 32.41 34.82 -7.80
C THR A 90 31.03 35.01 -7.20
N ILE A 91 30.05 35.36 -8.02
CA ILE A 91 28.67 35.62 -7.58
C ILE A 91 27.66 34.67 -8.23
N ALA A 92 26.58 34.38 -7.51
CA ALA A 92 25.35 33.84 -8.08
C ALA A 92 24.15 34.63 -7.59
N VAL A 93 23.09 34.68 -8.40
CA VAL A 93 21.83 35.31 -8.03
C VAL A 93 20.69 34.30 -8.11
N THR A 94 19.95 34.18 -7.01
CA THR A 94 18.65 33.50 -6.98
C THR A 94 17.54 34.53 -6.87
N PHE A 95 16.51 34.41 -7.69
CA PHE A 95 15.33 35.27 -7.62
C PHE A 95 14.09 34.43 -7.29
N ASN A 96 13.35 34.86 -6.28
CA ASN A 96 12.12 34.23 -5.82
C ASN A 96 10.92 35.18 -6.00
N GLY A 97 9.79 34.63 -6.44
CA GLY A 97 8.56 35.40 -6.63
C GLY A 97 8.33 35.85 -8.06
N SER A 98 7.20 36.54 -8.28
CA SER A 98 6.78 37.02 -9.60
C SER A 98 5.72 38.12 -9.45
N ASN A 99 5.63 39.01 -10.43
CA ASN A 99 4.52 39.95 -10.56
C ASN A 99 4.05 40.01 -12.03
N LYS A 100 3.26 41.02 -12.41
CA LYS A 100 2.75 41.16 -13.78
C LYS A 100 3.85 41.44 -14.82
N ALA A 101 4.95 42.08 -14.43
CA ALA A 101 6.07 42.42 -15.29
C ALA A 101 7.17 41.35 -15.25
N ILE A 102 7.61 40.94 -14.07
CA ILE A 102 8.63 39.91 -13.83
C ILE A 102 7.93 38.57 -13.64
N ARG A 103 7.65 37.90 -14.76
CA ARG A 103 6.89 36.63 -14.79
C ARG A 103 7.75 35.38 -14.70
N ASN A 104 9.06 35.52 -14.88
CA ASN A 104 10.01 34.42 -14.91
C ASN A 104 11.14 34.71 -13.91
N THR A 105 11.37 33.77 -12.99
CA THR A 105 12.39 33.90 -11.94
C THR A 105 13.81 33.93 -12.49
N GLN A 106 14.10 33.18 -13.56
CA GLN A 106 15.43 33.23 -14.21
C GLN A 106 15.70 34.60 -14.83
N TYR A 107 14.67 35.23 -15.40
CA TYR A 107 14.77 36.59 -15.93
C TYR A 107 15.03 37.60 -14.80
N GLY A 108 14.29 37.53 -13.69
CA GLY A 108 14.54 38.38 -12.52
C GLY A 108 15.96 38.22 -11.97
N ALA A 109 16.46 36.98 -11.88
CA ALA A 109 17.83 36.70 -11.45
C ALA A 109 18.87 37.30 -12.41
N LEU A 110 18.65 37.19 -13.72
CA LEU A 110 19.51 37.78 -14.74
C LEU A 110 19.59 39.31 -14.58
N ARG A 111 18.45 39.98 -14.39
CA ARG A 111 18.38 41.44 -14.26
C ARG A 111 19.06 41.97 -13.01
N VAL A 112 18.87 41.29 -11.88
CA VAL A 112 19.59 41.62 -10.64
C VAL A 112 21.10 41.39 -10.81
N LYS A 113 21.51 40.30 -11.48
CA LYS A 113 22.91 40.03 -11.79
C LYS A 113 23.53 41.11 -12.68
N ASP A 114 22.81 41.58 -13.71
CA ASP A 114 23.26 42.69 -14.56
C ASP A 114 23.45 43.97 -13.72
N ALA A 115 22.46 44.31 -12.89
CA ALA A 115 22.52 45.48 -12.00
C ALA A 115 23.73 45.44 -11.05
N ILE A 116 24.04 44.28 -10.47
CA ILE A 116 25.25 44.10 -9.63
C ILE A 116 26.51 44.31 -10.44
N CYS A 117 26.65 43.67 -11.60
CA CYS A 117 27.84 43.82 -12.44
C CYS A 117 28.05 45.26 -12.88
N ASP A 118 26.97 45.93 -13.31
CA ASP A 118 27.01 47.29 -13.82
C ASP A 118 27.31 48.30 -12.70
N HIS A 119 26.88 48.02 -11.46
CA HIS A 119 27.24 48.82 -10.29
C HIS A 119 28.76 48.86 -10.02
N PHE A 120 29.45 47.72 -10.16
CA PHE A 120 30.91 47.66 -10.04
C PHE A 120 31.59 48.43 -11.18
N VAL A 121 31.13 48.23 -12.42
CA VAL A 121 31.67 48.92 -13.60
C VAL A 121 31.49 50.44 -13.49
N ALA A 122 30.31 50.92 -13.05
CA ALA A 122 30.01 52.33 -12.86
C ALA A 122 30.93 53.02 -11.84
N ARG A 123 31.51 52.25 -10.91
CA ARG A 123 32.49 52.71 -9.90
C ARG A 123 33.94 52.53 -10.34
N SER A 124 34.19 52.17 -11.60
CA SER A 124 35.53 51.84 -12.11
C SER A 124 36.19 50.68 -11.36
N LEU A 125 35.41 49.76 -10.80
CA LEU A 125 35.89 48.52 -10.20
C LEU A 125 35.80 47.36 -11.22
N PRO A 126 36.62 46.29 -11.07
CA PRO A 126 36.48 45.09 -11.90
C PRO A 126 35.08 44.50 -11.81
N ARG A 127 34.59 43.94 -12.92
CA ARG A 127 33.30 43.24 -12.95
C ARG A 127 33.44 41.88 -12.27
N PRO A 128 32.59 41.53 -11.29
CA PRO A 128 32.62 40.21 -10.65
C PRO A 128 32.23 39.10 -11.64
N ASN A 129 32.89 37.95 -11.51
CA ASN A 129 32.60 36.75 -12.31
C ASN A 129 31.40 35.99 -11.75
N VAL A 130 30.71 35.22 -12.60
CA VAL A 130 29.52 34.45 -12.20
C VAL A 130 29.85 32.96 -12.16
N GLU A 131 29.60 32.32 -11.02
CA GLU A 131 29.68 30.87 -10.83
C GLU A 131 28.34 30.40 -10.27
N ARG A 132 27.69 29.40 -10.91
CA ARG A 132 26.32 29.01 -10.57
C ARG A 132 26.25 27.93 -9.49
N HIS A 133 27.26 27.07 -9.40
CA HIS A 133 27.20 25.88 -8.56
C HIS A 133 27.83 26.12 -7.19
N HIS A 134 29.01 26.77 -7.18
CA HIS A 134 29.78 27.04 -5.97
C HIS A 134 30.27 28.50 -5.93
N PRO A 135 29.34 29.48 -5.88
CA PRO A 135 29.72 30.88 -5.78
C PRO A 135 30.36 31.19 -4.41
N ASP A 136 31.30 32.12 -4.39
CA ASP A 136 31.80 32.73 -3.16
C ASP A 136 30.67 33.52 -2.47
N VAL A 137 29.92 34.32 -3.24
CA VAL A 137 28.83 35.15 -2.74
C VAL A 137 27.53 34.82 -3.45
N HIS A 138 26.55 34.37 -2.67
CA HIS A 138 25.21 34.10 -3.17
C HIS A 138 24.25 35.23 -2.76
N ILE A 139 23.66 35.88 -3.77
CA ILE A 139 22.69 36.96 -3.60
C ILE A 139 21.28 36.41 -3.84
N VAL A 140 20.35 36.72 -2.95
CA VAL A 140 18.95 36.32 -3.04
C VAL A 140 18.08 37.56 -3.17
N ALA A 141 17.32 37.65 -4.26
CA ALA A 141 16.30 38.68 -4.45
C ALA A 141 14.91 38.04 -4.31
N THR A 142 14.07 38.57 -3.41
CA THR A 142 12.72 38.05 -3.16
C THR A 142 11.68 39.11 -3.42
N LEU A 143 10.85 38.89 -4.44
CA LEU A 143 9.72 39.75 -4.80
C LEU A 143 8.42 39.23 -4.19
N ARG A 144 7.81 40.02 -3.31
CA ARG A 144 6.55 39.66 -2.64
C ARG A 144 5.69 40.90 -2.42
N LYS A 145 4.41 40.83 -2.82
CA LYS A 145 3.43 41.90 -2.62
C LYS A 145 3.87 43.27 -3.19
N GLY A 146 4.63 43.27 -4.28
CA GLY A 146 5.11 44.51 -4.92
C GLY A 146 6.40 45.07 -4.34
N GLU A 147 6.99 44.44 -3.33
CA GLU A 147 8.29 44.81 -2.77
C GLU A 147 9.33 43.74 -3.11
N CYS A 148 10.52 44.19 -3.52
CA CYS A 148 11.69 43.32 -3.72
C CYS A 148 12.70 43.57 -2.60
N THR A 149 13.09 42.50 -1.90
CA THR A 149 14.18 42.50 -0.92
C THR A 149 15.40 41.83 -1.52
N VAL A 150 16.55 42.50 -1.49
CA VAL A 150 17.85 41.96 -1.89
C VAL A 150 18.65 41.60 -0.64
N SER A 151 19.17 40.38 -0.59
CA SER A 151 19.86 39.82 0.57
C SER A 151 21.14 39.08 0.18
N LEU A 152 22.10 39.02 1.11
CA LEU A 152 23.26 38.12 1.03
C LEU A 152 22.96 36.82 1.78
N ASP A 153 23.27 35.68 1.18
CA ASP A 153 23.14 34.38 1.83
C ASP A 153 24.39 34.06 2.64
N LEU A 154 24.25 34.14 3.97
CA LEU A 154 25.35 33.88 4.90
C LEU A 154 25.65 32.38 5.03
N SER A 155 24.73 31.51 4.62
CA SER A 155 24.89 30.05 4.81
C SER A 155 25.76 29.41 3.74
N GLY A 156 25.83 29.99 2.54
CA GLY A 156 26.52 29.38 1.39
C GLY A 156 25.76 28.17 0.86
N GLN A 157 26.18 26.95 1.21
CA GLN A 157 25.37 25.75 0.98
C GLN A 157 24.16 25.72 1.93
N ALA A 158 23.03 25.14 1.51
CA ALA A 158 21.86 25.00 2.38
C ALA A 158 22.21 24.27 3.68
N GLN A 159 21.69 24.73 4.81
CA GLN A 159 22.11 24.31 6.14
C GLN A 159 21.75 22.87 6.48
N PHE A 160 20.73 22.28 5.84
CA PHE A 160 20.40 20.86 6.06
C PHE A 160 21.61 19.95 5.79
N TRP A 161 22.51 20.32 4.87
CA TRP A 161 23.81 19.65 4.73
C TRP A 161 24.71 19.94 5.94
N ARG A 162 24.78 18.98 6.87
CA ARG A 162 25.59 19.11 8.10
C ARG A 162 27.05 18.69 7.91
N ASN A 163 27.37 18.08 6.76
CA ASN A 163 28.66 17.48 6.39
C ASN A 163 29.09 16.23 7.19
N TYR A 164 28.21 15.61 7.97
CA TYR A 164 28.44 14.24 8.47
C TYR A 164 28.05 13.15 7.45
N HIS A 165 27.31 13.49 6.40
CA HIS A 165 26.86 12.54 5.37
C HIS A 165 27.85 12.47 4.19
N ARG A 166 28.49 11.31 3.97
CA ARG A 166 29.25 11.01 2.74
C ARG A 166 28.39 10.38 1.64
N THR A 167 27.38 9.61 2.02
CA THR A 167 26.58 8.79 1.12
C THR A 167 25.16 8.64 1.65
N THR A 168 24.18 8.93 0.81
CA THR A 168 22.76 8.79 1.14
C THR A 168 22.17 7.58 0.42
N GLY A 169 21.31 6.82 1.10
CA GLY A 169 20.46 5.81 0.46
C GLY A 169 19.42 6.44 -0.48
N VAL A 170 18.47 5.63 -0.94
CA VAL A 170 17.41 6.09 -1.85
C VAL A 170 16.46 7.06 -1.13
N ALA A 171 16.53 8.35 -1.49
CA ALA A 171 15.64 9.43 -1.08
C ALA A 171 15.50 9.66 0.45
N PRO A 172 16.58 10.11 1.12
CA PRO A 172 16.63 10.35 2.57
C PRO A 172 15.72 11.50 3.02
N LEU A 173 15.33 11.48 4.30
CA LEU A 173 14.78 12.66 4.97
C LEU A 173 15.84 13.76 5.02
N LYS A 174 15.48 15.00 4.71
CA LYS A 174 16.34 16.15 4.98
C LYS A 174 16.53 16.30 6.50
N GLU A 175 17.74 16.66 6.90
CA GLU A 175 18.22 16.74 8.27
C GLU A 175 17.43 17.77 9.09
N ASN A 176 17.07 18.91 8.50
CA ASN A 176 16.21 19.89 9.16
C ASN A 176 14.78 19.39 9.40
N LEU A 177 14.25 18.55 8.50
CA LEU A 177 12.97 17.87 8.70
C LEU A 177 13.10 16.76 9.75
N ALA A 178 14.20 16.00 9.76
CA ALA A 178 14.49 15.01 10.79
C ALA A 178 14.59 15.65 12.18
N ALA A 179 15.33 16.75 12.33
CA ALA A 179 15.38 17.52 13.57
C ALA A 179 13.99 18.00 14.00
N ALA A 180 13.17 18.49 13.07
CA ALA A 180 11.79 18.87 13.37
C ALA A 180 10.92 17.68 13.83
N ILE A 181 11.08 16.50 13.25
CA ILE A 181 10.38 15.28 13.66
C ILE A 181 10.79 14.91 15.09
N VAL A 182 12.08 14.95 15.42
CA VAL A 182 12.60 14.68 16.76
C VAL A 182 12.06 15.69 17.78
N LEU A 183 12.08 16.99 17.48
CA LEU A 183 11.53 18.01 18.38
C LEU A 183 10.01 17.83 18.58
N ARG A 184 9.29 17.44 17.52
CA ARG A 184 7.83 17.22 17.58
C ARG A 184 7.44 15.91 18.25
N SER A 185 8.34 14.92 18.34
CA SER A 185 8.11 13.67 19.08
C SER A 185 8.08 13.89 20.58
N GLY A 186 8.59 15.04 21.07
CA GLY A 186 8.70 15.35 22.49
C GLY A 186 10.00 14.86 23.12
N PHE A 187 10.97 14.42 22.32
CA PHE A 187 12.30 14.06 22.80
C PHE A 187 13.02 15.26 23.43
N THR A 188 13.56 15.09 24.63
CA THR A 188 14.26 16.16 25.38
C THR A 188 15.77 15.93 25.48
N GLY A 189 16.26 14.76 25.05
CA GLY A 189 17.67 14.37 25.19
C GLY A 189 18.00 13.67 26.50
N GLN A 190 16.99 13.36 27.32
CA GLN A 190 17.12 12.61 28.57
C GLN A 190 16.52 11.20 28.49
N GLU A 191 15.73 10.94 27.45
CA GLU A 191 15.12 9.64 27.15
C GLU A 191 16.03 8.79 26.27
N ASN A 192 15.85 7.48 26.27
CA ASN A 192 16.39 6.65 25.19
C ASN A 192 15.70 6.99 23.88
N PHE A 193 16.42 6.91 22.77
CA PHE A 193 15.88 7.13 21.44
C PHE A 193 16.00 5.89 20.58
N VAL A 194 14.89 5.46 19.97
CA VAL A 194 14.83 4.21 19.20
C VAL A 194 14.22 4.44 17.83
N ASP A 195 14.84 3.90 16.79
CA ASP A 195 14.27 3.86 15.43
C ASP A 195 14.28 2.42 14.88
N PRO A 196 13.12 1.73 14.81
CA PRO A 196 13.03 0.34 14.34
C PRO A 196 13.23 0.15 12.82
N MET A 197 13.28 1.23 12.04
CA MET A 197 13.51 1.21 10.57
C MET A 197 14.35 2.43 10.18
N CYS A 198 15.60 2.44 10.66
CA CYS A 198 16.42 3.64 10.72
C CYS A 198 17.06 4.05 9.39
N GLY A 199 17.07 3.18 8.38
CA GLY A 199 17.74 3.42 7.10
C GLY A 199 19.18 3.89 7.29
N SER A 200 19.52 5.06 6.74
CA SER A 200 20.85 5.68 6.86
C SER A 200 21.11 6.39 8.20
N GLY A 201 20.20 6.29 9.19
CA GLY A 201 20.41 6.77 10.56
C GLY A 201 20.12 8.25 10.81
N THR A 202 19.55 9.00 9.85
CA THR A 202 19.37 10.47 9.97
C THR A 202 18.55 10.89 11.21
N LEU A 203 17.50 10.16 11.58
CA LEU A 203 16.72 10.46 12.80
C LEU A 203 17.53 10.25 14.08
N LEU A 204 18.37 9.19 14.13
CA LEU A 204 19.25 8.90 15.26
C LEU A 204 20.33 9.97 15.41
N LEU A 205 20.92 10.39 14.28
CA LEU A 205 21.96 11.41 14.24
C LEU A 205 21.43 12.76 14.75
N GLU A 206 20.28 13.21 14.26
CA GLU A 206 19.69 14.48 14.73
C GLU A 206 19.26 14.41 16.19
N ALA A 207 18.75 13.26 16.66
CA ALA A 207 18.42 13.07 18.07
C ALA A 207 19.66 13.12 18.98
N ALA A 208 20.71 12.39 18.64
CA ALA A 208 21.97 12.41 19.38
C ALA A 208 22.63 13.80 19.32
N ALA A 209 22.59 14.48 18.18
CA ALA A 209 23.11 15.84 18.04
C ALA A 209 22.34 16.86 18.90
N ILE A 210 21.02 16.71 19.04
CA ILE A 210 20.22 17.51 19.98
C ILE A 210 20.62 17.19 21.43
N ALA A 211 20.71 15.92 21.78
CA ALA A 211 21.00 15.50 23.15
C ALA A 211 22.41 15.91 23.62
N THR A 212 23.39 15.93 22.71
CA THR A 212 24.79 16.27 23.00
C THR A 212 25.12 17.74 22.74
N ASP A 213 24.15 18.56 22.33
CA ASP A 213 24.37 19.95 21.90
C ASP A 213 25.41 20.11 20.77
N LEU A 214 25.52 19.09 19.89
CA LEU A 214 26.32 19.16 18.68
C LEU A 214 25.71 20.19 17.73
N ALA A 215 26.41 21.32 17.54
CA ALA A 215 25.96 22.38 16.66
C ALA A 215 25.94 21.90 15.20
N PRO A 216 24.82 22.08 14.45
CA PRO A 216 24.69 21.56 13.09
C PRO A 216 25.72 22.09 12.09
N GLY A 217 26.25 23.29 12.35
CA GLY A 217 27.26 23.92 11.52
C GLY A 217 28.71 23.61 11.91
N LEU A 218 28.95 22.78 12.94
CA LEU A 218 30.28 22.63 13.51
C LEU A 218 31.28 21.97 12.55
N GLN A 219 30.83 20.95 11.82
CA GLN A 219 31.63 20.21 10.83
C GLN A 219 31.60 20.83 9.43
N ARG A 220 30.88 21.96 9.26
CA ARG A 220 30.83 22.64 7.97
C ARG A 220 32.15 23.37 7.72
N GLU A 221 32.73 23.08 6.57
CA GLU A 221 34.01 23.66 6.15
C GLU A 221 33.85 25.04 5.50
N ASN A 222 32.65 25.37 4.99
CA ASN A 222 32.38 26.65 4.33
C ASN A 222 31.02 27.26 4.70
N PHE A 223 30.99 28.59 4.78
CA PHE A 223 29.79 29.42 4.92
C PHE A 223 29.88 30.61 3.99
N GLY A 224 28.74 31.12 3.52
CA GLY A 224 28.70 32.27 2.60
C GLY A 224 29.34 33.53 3.20
N PHE A 225 29.28 33.69 4.53
CA PHE A 225 29.91 34.83 5.19
C PHE A 225 31.44 34.78 5.22
N PHE A 226 32.09 33.64 4.94
CA PHE A 226 33.57 33.56 4.87
C PHE A 226 34.14 34.40 3.72
N HIS A 227 33.33 34.68 2.70
CA HIS A 227 33.72 35.41 1.51
C HIS A 227 33.33 36.91 1.56
N LEU A 228 32.81 37.38 2.71
CA LEU A 228 32.39 38.76 2.90
C LEU A 228 33.46 39.58 3.62
N ASN A 229 33.55 40.87 3.28
CA ASN A 229 34.58 41.79 3.76
C ASN A 229 34.64 41.88 5.29
N PHE A 230 33.50 41.78 5.99
CA PHE A 230 33.47 41.86 7.45
C PHE A 230 34.18 40.67 8.12
N PHE A 231 34.33 39.55 7.41
CA PHE A 231 34.94 38.36 7.95
C PHE A 231 36.47 38.51 8.07
N THR A 232 37.10 39.10 7.06
CA THR A 232 38.56 39.30 7.01
C THR A 232 39.00 40.67 7.46
N ASN A 233 38.15 41.70 7.36
CA ASN A 233 38.50 43.07 7.70
C ASN A 233 37.96 43.49 9.08
N PRO A 234 38.64 44.39 9.79
CA PRO A 234 38.12 44.97 11.03
C PRO A 234 36.77 45.64 10.81
N THR A 235 35.78 45.24 11.60
CA THR A 235 34.38 45.68 11.53
C THR A 235 34.03 46.45 12.81
N PRO A 236 33.26 47.55 12.72
CA PRO A 236 32.86 48.32 13.90
C PRO A 236 32.06 47.49 14.91
N ALA A 237 32.26 47.77 16.21
CA ALA A 237 31.57 47.10 17.30
C ALA A 237 30.03 47.22 17.26
N SER A 238 29.49 48.18 16.50
CA SER A 238 28.05 48.33 16.26
C SER A 238 27.45 47.27 15.34
N GLU A 239 28.27 46.60 14.54
CA GLU A 239 27.87 45.58 13.56
C GLU A 239 28.39 44.18 13.91
N LEU A 240 29.49 44.08 14.65
CA LEU A 240 30.10 42.83 15.08
C LEU A 240 30.55 42.93 16.54
N SER A 241 30.06 42.03 17.40
CA SER A 241 30.37 42.02 18.84
C SER A 241 31.15 40.76 19.24
N PRO A 242 32.04 40.84 20.25
CA PRO A 242 32.66 39.64 20.82
C PRO A 242 31.61 38.79 21.54
N LEU A 243 31.93 37.52 21.80
CA LEU A 243 31.10 36.69 22.67
C LEU A 243 31.08 37.26 24.10
N PRO A 244 29.94 37.19 24.82
CA PRO A 244 29.91 37.50 26.24
C PRO A 244 30.94 36.68 27.00
N GLU A 245 31.59 37.26 28.01
CA GLU A 245 32.68 36.61 28.76
C GLU A 245 32.24 35.27 29.39
N ALA A 246 30.98 35.16 29.80
CA ALA A 246 30.40 33.92 30.33
C ALA A 246 30.23 32.79 29.28
N GLU A 247 30.31 33.09 27.99
CA GLU A 247 30.25 32.13 26.88
C GLU A 247 31.63 31.81 26.29
N LEU A 248 32.68 32.52 26.71
CA LEU A 248 34.04 32.25 26.26
C LEU A 248 34.57 30.99 26.96
N VAL A 249 35.17 30.09 26.17
CA VAL A 249 35.92 28.95 26.71
C VAL A 249 37.23 29.50 27.28
N ALA A 250 37.55 29.17 28.53
CA ALA A 250 38.82 29.55 29.14
C ALA A 250 39.97 29.09 28.22
N PRO A 251 40.97 29.96 27.94
CA PRO A 251 42.09 29.59 27.09
C PRO A 251 42.78 28.35 27.67
N SER A 252 43.07 27.35 26.83
CA SER A 252 44.11 26.37 27.14
C SER A 252 45.42 27.13 27.38
N SER A 253 46.24 26.61 28.29
CA SER A 253 47.33 27.29 29.00
C SER A 253 48.48 27.92 28.17
N ASP A 254 48.34 28.12 26.87
CA ASP A 254 49.41 28.60 25.97
C ASP A 254 49.13 29.95 25.28
N ALA A 255 48.20 30.77 25.78
CA ALA A 255 47.99 32.12 25.24
C ALA A 255 47.67 33.13 26.35
N ALA A 256 48.66 33.40 27.21
CA ALA A 256 48.65 34.56 28.10
C ALA A 256 49.59 35.62 27.52
N ASP A 257 49.07 36.47 26.63
CA ASP A 257 49.54 37.85 26.43
C ASP A 257 48.61 38.59 25.45
N SER A 258 47.64 39.34 26.00
CA SER A 258 47.21 40.67 25.53
C SER A 258 45.88 41.05 26.20
N ALA A 259 45.95 41.46 27.48
CA ALA A 259 44.85 42.14 28.14
C ALA A 259 44.95 43.64 27.85
N ASP A 260 44.32 44.07 26.75
CA ASP A 260 43.81 45.44 26.53
C ASP A 260 43.02 45.47 25.21
N ILE A 261 41.77 45.01 25.24
CA ILE A 261 40.83 45.14 24.10
C ILE A 261 39.55 45.81 24.60
N ALA A 262 39.66 47.11 24.92
CA ALA A 262 38.52 48.00 25.02
C ALA A 262 38.51 48.89 23.76
N ALA A 263 37.46 48.78 22.96
CA ALA A 263 37.14 49.59 21.77
C ALA A 263 37.92 49.34 20.46
N ALA A 264 38.57 48.19 20.26
CA ALA A 264 39.16 47.83 18.96
C ALA A 264 38.14 47.16 18.03
N ALA A 265 38.17 47.49 16.74
CA ALA A 265 37.41 46.79 15.70
C ALA A 265 37.86 45.31 15.62
N LEU A 266 36.92 44.38 15.60
CA LEU A 266 37.15 42.94 15.46
C LEU A 266 36.93 42.51 14.01
N CYS A 267 37.63 41.49 13.52
CA CYS A 267 37.23 40.82 12.27
C CYS A 267 36.31 39.63 12.57
N GLY A 268 35.47 39.25 11.61
CA GLY A 268 34.55 38.11 11.76
C GLY A 268 35.26 36.78 12.00
N GLU A 269 36.50 36.60 11.52
CA GLU A 269 37.30 35.40 11.75
C GLU A 269 37.57 35.15 13.26
N GLN A 270 37.91 36.21 14.01
CA GLN A 270 38.15 36.12 15.46
C GLN A 270 36.88 35.71 16.22
N VAL A 271 35.75 36.35 15.90
CA VAL A 271 34.45 36.05 16.51
C VAL A 271 33.98 34.64 16.14
N TRP A 272 34.22 34.22 14.90
CA TRP A 272 33.88 32.89 14.44
C TRP A 272 34.69 31.79 15.13
N ALA A 273 35.99 32.02 15.35
CA ALA A 273 36.83 31.12 16.15
C ALA A 273 36.28 30.96 17.58
N GLN A 274 35.85 32.05 18.22
CA GLN A 274 35.20 32.02 19.53
C GLN A 274 33.88 31.22 19.50
N LEU A 275 33.01 31.45 18.51
CA LEU A 275 31.76 30.71 18.35
C LEU A 275 32.00 29.20 18.17
N LYS A 276 32.96 28.81 17.32
CA LYS A 276 33.32 27.40 17.12
C LYS A 276 33.85 26.77 18.40
N ALA A 277 34.78 27.42 19.10
CA ALA A 277 35.35 26.91 20.34
C ALA A 277 34.25 26.69 21.41
N ALA A 278 33.33 27.66 21.57
CA ALA A 278 32.19 27.53 22.47
C ALA A 278 31.26 26.36 22.08
N ALA A 279 30.98 26.17 20.79
CA ALA A 279 30.18 25.05 20.32
C ALA A 279 30.87 23.69 20.52
N GLN A 280 32.20 23.61 20.33
CA GLN A 280 32.98 22.40 20.61
C GLN A 280 32.98 22.05 22.09
N ALA A 281 33.16 23.04 22.97
CA ALA A 281 33.12 22.83 24.42
C ALA A 281 31.73 22.35 24.88
N LYS A 282 30.65 22.94 24.33
CA LYS A 282 29.27 22.49 24.58
C LYS A 282 29.03 21.06 24.12
N PHE A 283 29.50 20.70 22.93
CA PHE A 283 29.41 19.33 22.43
C PHE A 283 30.16 18.34 23.32
N ALA A 284 31.41 18.64 23.70
CA ALA A 284 32.21 17.77 24.57
C ALA A 284 31.53 17.55 25.93
N ALA A 285 31.05 18.63 26.57
CA ALA A 285 30.33 18.54 27.83
C ALA A 285 28.98 17.81 27.69
N GLY A 286 28.26 18.03 26.58
CA GLY A 286 27.00 17.35 26.28
C GLY A 286 27.19 15.85 26.05
N LEU A 287 28.26 15.46 25.35
CA LEU A 287 28.62 14.06 25.11
C LEU A 287 28.84 13.31 26.43
N GLU A 288 29.67 13.86 27.32
CA GLU A 288 29.93 13.25 28.63
C GLU A 288 28.66 13.20 29.49
N ARG A 289 27.85 14.28 29.51
CA ARG A 289 26.57 14.30 30.23
C ARG A 289 25.61 13.20 29.75
N VAL A 290 25.51 12.99 28.43
CA VAL A 290 24.62 11.97 27.84
C VAL A 290 25.11 10.56 28.18
N LYS A 291 26.43 10.34 28.17
CA LYS A 291 27.05 9.07 28.60
C LYS A 291 26.80 8.79 30.08
N ASP A 292 27.05 9.77 30.95
CA ASP A 292 26.86 9.65 32.40
C ASP A 292 25.40 9.38 32.77
N ALA A 293 24.46 10.01 32.05
CA ALA A 293 23.03 9.72 32.19
C ALA A 293 22.63 8.33 31.66
N GLY A 294 23.52 7.65 30.94
CA GLY A 294 23.27 6.33 30.35
C GLY A 294 22.28 6.35 29.19
N VAL A 295 22.05 7.51 28.56
CA VAL A 295 21.08 7.65 27.46
C VAL A 295 21.55 6.86 26.23
N GLN A 296 20.66 6.04 25.67
CA GLN A 296 20.98 5.16 24.55
C GLN A 296 20.25 5.55 23.26
N PHE A 297 20.97 5.52 22.15
CA PHE A 297 20.41 5.68 20.80
C PHE A 297 20.52 4.34 20.07
N ARG A 298 19.39 3.78 19.64
CA ARG A 298 19.32 2.44 19.06
C ARG A 298 18.54 2.42 17.75
N GLY A 299 19.19 2.00 16.68
CA GLY A 299 18.59 1.84 15.36
C GLY A 299 18.53 0.40 14.90
N CYS A 300 17.47 0.04 14.20
CA CYS A 300 17.40 -1.22 13.47
C CYS A 300 16.95 -0.98 12.04
N ASP A 301 17.44 -1.79 11.11
CA ASP A 301 16.86 -1.89 9.77
C ASP A 301 16.97 -3.34 9.26
N SER A 302 16.12 -3.71 8.30
CA SER A 302 16.18 -5.03 7.66
C SER A 302 17.25 -5.12 6.57
N ASP A 303 17.70 -3.97 6.03
CA ASP A 303 18.69 -3.90 4.97
C ASP A 303 20.09 -3.57 5.55
N ASP A 304 21.02 -4.52 5.45
CA ASP A 304 22.37 -4.38 5.98
C ASP A 304 23.21 -3.35 5.20
N TYR A 305 22.89 -3.12 3.91
CA TYR A 305 23.59 -2.13 3.09
C TYR A 305 23.34 -0.71 3.60
N VAL A 306 22.08 -0.34 3.90
CA VAL A 306 21.77 0.98 4.45
C VAL A 306 22.31 1.16 5.87
N LEU A 307 22.42 0.08 6.65
CA LEU A 307 23.08 0.09 7.95
C LEU A 307 24.59 0.32 7.85
N GLY A 308 25.24 -0.15 6.79
CA GLY A 308 26.62 0.23 6.46
C GLY A 308 26.76 1.75 6.33
N LEU A 309 25.89 2.38 5.54
CA LEU A 309 25.85 3.84 5.38
C LEU A 309 25.56 4.56 6.71
N ALA A 310 24.67 4.01 7.54
CA ALA A 310 24.36 4.57 8.85
C ALA A 310 25.59 4.58 9.77
N ARG A 311 26.34 3.47 9.84
CA ARG A 311 27.58 3.37 10.64
C ARG A 311 28.62 4.39 10.18
N ASP A 312 28.82 4.52 8.87
CA ASP A 312 29.74 5.53 8.32
C ASP A 312 29.32 6.94 8.74
N ASN A 313 28.04 7.30 8.59
CA ASN A 313 27.55 8.63 8.98
C ASN A 313 27.69 8.89 10.50
N ILE A 314 27.46 7.87 11.34
CA ILE A 314 27.63 7.93 12.80
C ILE A 314 29.09 8.19 13.19
N GLU A 315 30.03 7.51 12.52
CA GLU A 315 31.46 7.70 12.73
C GLU A 315 31.89 9.11 12.34
N HIS A 316 31.49 9.59 11.16
CA HIS A 316 31.82 10.93 10.69
C HIS A 316 31.22 12.03 11.59
N ALA A 317 30.05 11.79 12.19
CA ALA A 317 29.45 12.71 13.15
C ALA A 317 30.16 12.72 14.53
N GLY A 318 31.08 11.78 14.79
CA GLY A 318 31.73 11.62 16.09
C GLY A 318 30.81 11.08 17.19
N LEU A 319 29.80 10.29 16.81
CA LEU A 319 28.73 9.81 17.71
C LEU A 319 28.71 8.28 17.89
N SER A 320 29.75 7.57 17.44
CA SER A 320 29.87 6.10 17.50
C SER A 320 29.75 5.52 18.91
N GLU A 321 30.13 6.28 19.94
CA GLU A 321 30.05 5.82 21.33
C GLU A 321 28.61 5.83 21.88
N LEU A 322 27.70 6.57 21.25
CA LEU A 322 26.31 6.72 21.71
C LEU A 322 25.31 5.92 20.87
N ILE A 323 25.50 5.92 19.55
CA ILE A 323 24.55 5.36 18.59
C ILE A 323 24.97 3.95 18.19
N SER A 324 24.06 2.99 18.39
CA SER A 324 24.25 1.61 17.93
C SER A 324 23.16 1.24 16.93
N VAL A 325 23.57 0.63 15.81
CA VAL A 325 22.64 0.15 14.78
C VAL A 325 22.85 -1.34 14.48
N SER A 326 21.77 -2.09 14.34
CA SER A 326 21.81 -3.53 14.11
C SER A 326 20.78 -4.00 13.08
N THR A 327 21.07 -5.14 12.45
CA THR A 327 20.18 -5.72 11.43
C THR A 327 19.06 -6.48 12.11
N CYS A 328 17.80 -6.10 11.87
CA CYS A 328 16.63 -6.71 12.50
C CYS A 328 15.38 -6.53 11.64
N LYS A 329 14.60 -7.61 11.48
CA LYS A 329 13.26 -7.52 10.88
C LYS A 329 12.28 -6.98 11.91
N LEU A 330 11.35 -6.13 11.47
CA LEU A 330 10.33 -5.56 12.36
C LEU A 330 9.52 -6.63 13.12
N THR A 331 9.29 -7.80 12.51
CA THR A 331 8.60 -8.93 13.15
C THR A 331 9.33 -9.48 14.38
N ASP A 332 10.65 -9.39 14.40
CA ASP A 332 11.51 -9.91 15.47
C ASP A 332 11.96 -8.79 16.43
N PHE A 333 11.60 -7.55 16.12
CA PHE A 333 11.97 -6.38 16.89
C PHE A 333 11.51 -6.48 18.35
N THR A 334 12.40 -6.12 19.26
CA THR A 334 12.17 -5.92 20.70
C THR A 334 12.83 -4.61 21.11
N ASN A 335 12.48 -4.07 22.29
CA ASN A 335 13.15 -2.88 22.80
C ASN A 335 14.66 -3.17 23.00
N PRO A 336 15.56 -2.52 22.24
CA PRO A 336 16.99 -2.80 22.27
C PRO A 336 17.73 -2.07 23.41
N CYS A 337 17.04 -1.19 24.15
CA CYS A 337 17.64 -0.45 25.26
C CYS A 337 17.80 -1.35 26.49
N THR A 338 18.93 -1.22 27.18
CA THR A 338 19.30 -2.12 28.30
C THR A 338 19.06 -1.50 29.69
N ASN A 339 18.49 -0.30 29.75
CA ASN A 339 18.19 0.41 30.99
C ASN A 339 16.70 0.80 31.04
N ASP A 340 16.27 1.32 32.19
CA ASP A 340 14.87 1.66 32.46
C ASP A 340 14.49 3.10 32.10
N LEU A 341 15.33 3.84 31.36
CA LEU A 341 14.97 5.18 30.92
C LEU A 341 13.76 5.12 29.98
N PRO A 342 12.84 6.10 30.05
CA PRO A 342 11.75 6.20 29.09
C PRO A 342 12.27 6.19 27.66
N CYS A 343 11.50 5.59 26.74
CA CYS A 343 11.88 5.52 25.33
C CYS A 343 11.04 6.49 24.49
N VAL A 344 11.70 7.21 23.58
CA VAL A 344 11.06 7.92 22.48
C VAL A 344 11.38 7.17 21.20
N VAL A 345 10.37 6.51 20.64
CA VAL A 345 10.48 5.75 19.40
C VAL A 345 10.08 6.66 18.24
N VAL A 346 10.99 6.89 17.30
CA VAL A 346 10.71 7.75 16.14
C VAL A 346 11.11 7.01 14.90
N THR A 347 10.22 6.94 13.90
CA THR A 347 10.53 6.21 12.68
C THR A 347 9.81 6.78 11.46
N ASN A 348 10.42 6.54 10.30
CA ASN A 348 9.92 6.88 8.98
C ASN A 348 9.78 5.59 8.15
N PRO A 349 8.70 4.81 8.37
CA PRO A 349 8.48 3.55 7.66
C PRO A 349 8.32 3.79 6.15
N PRO A 350 8.53 2.77 5.31
CA PRO A 350 8.27 2.88 3.87
C PRO A 350 6.78 3.19 3.60
N TYR A 351 6.52 3.96 2.55
CA TYR A 351 5.19 4.29 2.06
C TYR A 351 5.18 4.43 0.53
N GLY A 352 4.01 4.22 -0.10
CA GLY A 352 3.84 4.31 -1.56
C GLY A 352 4.63 3.25 -2.33
N GLU A 353 5.03 3.53 -3.57
CA GLU A 353 5.83 2.62 -4.43
C GLU A 353 7.24 2.29 -3.89
N ARG A 354 7.61 2.74 -2.69
CA ARG A 354 9.00 2.71 -2.21
C ARG A 354 9.48 1.36 -1.70
N MET A 355 8.62 0.43 -1.28
CA MET A 355 8.96 -0.99 -1.06
C MET A 355 7.67 -1.78 -0.79
N GLY A 356 7.41 -2.79 -1.63
CA GLY A 356 6.32 -3.75 -1.43
C GLY A 356 4.94 -3.29 -1.90
N ASN A 357 4.04 -4.27 -2.06
CA ASN A 357 2.62 -4.02 -2.36
C ASN A 357 2.00 -3.17 -1.24
N PHE A 358 1.02 -2.32 -1.54
CA PHE A 358 0.22 -1.64 -0.51
C PHE A 358 -0.29 -2.59 0.60
N ASN A 359 -0.60 -3.85 0.25
CA ASN A 359 -1.00 -4.87 1.24
C ASN A 359 0.13 -5.29 2.18
N GLU A 360 1.37 -5.34 1.70
CA GLU A 360 2.55 -5.57 2.54
C GLU A 360 2.78 -4.38 3.48
N LEU A 361 2.56 -3.15 2.99
CA LEU A 361 2.62 -1.95 3.83
C LEU A 361 1.52 -1.96 4.91
N ILE A 362 0.30 -2.43 4.62
CA ILE A 362 -0.74 -2.61 5.65
C ILE A 362 -0.24 -3.55 6.75
N ALA A 363 0.35 -4.69 6.37
CA ALA A 363 0.88 -5.66 7.32
C ALA A 363 2.02 -5.03 8.15
N LEU A 364 2.97 -4.35 7.50
CA LEU A 364 4.08 -3.68 8.14
C LEU A 364 3.61 -2.65 9.19
N TYR A 365 2.69 -1.75 8.84
CA TYR A 365 2.18 -0.75 9.78
C TYR A 365 1.36 -1.40 10.91
N THR A 366 0.65 -2.49 10.63
CA THR A 366 -0.06 -3.25 11.67
C THR A 366 0.92 -3.87 12.67
N THR A 367 1.98 -4.52 12.17
CA THR A 367 3.06 -5.09 12.99
C THR A 367 3.81 -4.00 13.76
N LEU A 368 4.11 -2.85 13.13
CA LEU A 368 4.73 -1.71 13.81
C LEU A 368 3.89 -1.27 15.00
N GLY A 369 2.59 -1.08 14.79
CA GLY A 369 1.66 -0.75 15.87
C GLY A 369 1.65 -1.76 17.02
N GLN A 370 1.65 -3.06 16.69
CA GLN A 370 1.75 -4.14 17.68
C GLN A 370 3.07 -4.11 18.45
N LYS A 371 4.21 -3.92 17.78
CA LYS A 371 5.53 -3.84 18.39
C LYS A 371 5.67 -2.62 19.29
N LEU A 372 5.18 -1.46 18.87
CA LEU A 372 5.15 -0.26 19.70
C LEU A 372 4.38 -0.48 21.02
N ARG A 373 3.27 -1.22 21.00
CA ARG A 373 2.50 -1.55 22.22
C ARG A 373 3.15 -2.62 23.10
N THR A 374 3.77 -3.63 22.48
CA THR A 374 4.22 -4.83 23.21
C THR A 374 5.66 -4.74 23.70
N CYS A 375 6.50 -3.96 23.02
CA CYS A 375 7.92 -3.84 23.35
C CYS A 375 8.22 -2.68 24.30
N PHE A 376 7.31 -1.69 24.44
CA PHE A 376 7.54 -0.51 25.25
C PHE A 376 6.45 -0.36 26.31
N SER A 377 6.86 -0.38 27.57
CA SER A 377 5.97 -0.27 28.74
C SER A 377 5.60 1.17 29.09
N ALA A 378 6.43 2.14 28.71
CA ALA A 378 6.17 3.56 28.84
C ALA A 378 7.02 4.33 27.82
N GLY A 379 6.48 5.39 27.25
CA GLY A 379 7.22 6.23 26.33
C GLY A 379 6.36 7.01 25.35
N THR A 380 6.99 7.50 24.30
CA THR A 380 6.32 8.17 23.20
C THR A 380 6.73 7.53 21.88
N ALA A 381 5.80 7.33 20.96
CA ALA A 381 6.08 6.98 19.58
C ALA A 381 5.74 8.15 18.65
N ALA A 382 6.57 8.40 17.64
CA ALA A 382 6.29 9.35 16.58
C ALA A 382 6.54 8.71 15.21
N VAL A 383 5.48 8.56 14.41
CA VAL A 383 5.54 7.89 13.10
C VAL A 383 5.13 8.86 12.01
N ILE A 384 6.01 9.03 11.01
CA ILE A 384 5.74 9.85 9.83
C ILE A 384 5.39 8.98 8.62
N SER A 385 4.42 9.42 7.81
CA SER A 385 4.09 8.79 6.53
C SER A 385 3.39 9.78 5.61
N SER A 386 3.49 9.59 4.30
CA SER A 386 2.65 10.29 3.33
C SER A 386 1.26 9.65 3.16
N SER A 387 1.00 8.49 3.78
CA SER A 387 -0.31 7.82 3.74
C SER A 387 -0.99 7.86 5.12
N PRO A 388 -2.00 8.73 5.30
CA PRO A 388 -2.87 8.74 6.49
C PRO A 388 -3.57 7.40 6.74
N GLU A 389 -3.80 6.61 5.68
CA GLU A 389 -4.41 5.28 5.71
C GLU A 389 -3.49 4.29 6.42
N LEU A 390 -2.21 4.20 5.99
CA LEU A 390 -1.22 3.32 6.62
C LEU A 390 -0.96 3.70 8.08
N LEU A 391 -0.91 5.00 8.39
CA LEU A 391 -0.83 5.47 9.77
C LEU A 391 -2.02 5.03 10.64
N SER A 392 -3.18 4.76 10.02
CA SER A 392 -4.35 4.27 10.74
C SER A 392 -4.28 2.76 11.01
N CYS A 393 -3.43 2.03 10.28
CA CYS A 393 -3.12 0.63 10.54
C CYS A 393 -2.26 0.43 11.80
N LEU A 394 -1.63 1.47 12.35
CA LEU A 394 -0.90 1.38 13.63
C LEU A 394 -1.80 0.99 14.82
N ARG A 395 -3.11 1.28 14.74
CA ARG A 395 -4.06 0.98 15.82
C ARG A 395 -3.65 1.58 17.17
N LEU A 396 -3.21 2.83 17.13
CA LEU A 396 -2.82 3.61 18.30
C LEU A 396 -3.63 4.91 18.32
N SER A 397 -4.05 5.33 19.51
CA SER A 397 -4.68 6.64 19.69
C SER A 397 -3.60 7.71 19.60
N ARG A 398 -3.68 8.58 18.58
CA ARG A 398 -2.75 9.71 18.44
C ARG A 398 -3.10 10.79 19.46
N ASP A 399 -2.08 11.36 20.11
CA ASP A 399 -2.23 12.55 20.95
C ASP A 399 -2.13 13.83 20.12
N LYS A 400 -1.17 13.84 19.19
CA LYS A 400 -0.88 14.99 18.34
C LYS A 400 -0.66 14.55 16.91
N SER A 401 -0.94 15.46 15.98
CA SER A 401 -0.66 15.25 14.56
C SER A 401 -0.17 16.53 13.91
N TYR A 402 0.89 16.43 13.13
CA TYR A 402 1.51 17.55 12.44
C TYR A 402 1.57 17.28 10.95
N ARG A 403 1.29 18.32 10.16
CA ARG A 403 1.46 18.31 8.71
C ARG A 403 2.86 18.81 8.39
N LEU A 404 3.68 17.98 7.75
CA LEU A 404 5.05 18.26 7.39
C LEU A 404 5.25 18.02 5.88
N PHE A 405 6.34 18.53 5.32
CA PHE A 405 6.63 18.38 3.89
C PHE A 405 8.03 17.81 3.68
N ASN A 406 8.12 16.62 3.09
CA ASN A 406 9.38 16.04 2.63
C ASN A 406 9.57 16.38 1.15
N GLY A 407 10.20 17.54 0.89
CA GLY A 407 10.20 18.12 -0.46
C GLY A 407 8.80 18.55 -0.87
N ALA A 408 8.33 18.10 -2.04
CA ALA A 408 6.96 18.35 -2.49
C ALA A 408 5.92 17.41 -1.86
N LEU A 409 6.38 16.33 -1.20
CA LEU A 409 5.50 15.32 -0.63
C LEU A 409 4.94 15.79 0.71
N GLU A 410 3.62 15.85 0.81
CA GLU A 410 2.93 16.10 2.06
C GLU A 410 2.93 14.83 2.92
N CYS A 411 3.41 14.97 4.15
CA CYS A 411 3.46 13.90 5.14
C CYS A 411 2.69 14.29 6.40
N GLN A 412 2.20 13.29 7.11
CA GLN A 412 1.63 13.43 8.44
C GLN A 412 2.55 12.75 9.45
N LEU A 413 2.97 13.50 10.48
CA LEU A 413 3.59 12.94 11.68
C LEU A 413 2.47 12.74 12.72
N ARG A 414 2.35 11.53 13.26
CA ARG A 414 1.46 11.24 14.40
C ARG A 414 2.31 10.87 15.62
N VAL A 415 1.95 11.46 16.75
CA VAL A 415 2.62 11.22 18.04
C VAL A 415 1.64 10.49 18.95
N PHE A 416 2.14 9.46 19.64
CA PHE A 416 1.38 8.53 20.46
C PHE A 416 2.07 8.36 21.81
N THR A 417 1.33 8.45 22.90
CA THR A 417 1.78 8.02 24.23
C THR A 417 1.69 6.50 24.28
N LEU A 418 2.78 5.84 24.65
CA LEU A 418 2.82 4.40 24.84
C LEU A 418 2.56 4.10 26.32
N ARG A 419 1.48 3.36 26.61
CA ARG A 419 1.15 2.90 27.97
C ARG A 419 1.24 1.37 28.00
N GLY A 420 2.00 0.84 28.95
CA GLY A 420 2.12 -0.60 29.17
C GLY A 420 0.80 -1.16 29.68
N GLY A 421 0.14 -1.98 28.87
CA GLY A 421 -1.11 -2.64 29.23
C GLY A 421 -2.26 -2.38 28.24
N SER A 422 -3.25 -3.27 28.27
CA SER A 422 -4.38 -3.37 27.32
C SER A 422 -5.43 -2.24 27.40
N GLU A 423 -5.06 -1.02 27.81
CA GLU A 423 -6.00 0.07 28.06
C GLU A 423 -6.16 1.08 26.89
N ASP A 424 -5.33 1.03 25.84
CA ASP A 424 -5.45 1.98 24.71
C ASP A 424 -6.58 1.65 23.70
N VAL A 425 -7.51 0.76 24.05
CA VAL A 425 -8.68 0.48 23.22
C VAL A 425 -9.77 1.53 23.47
N ARG A 426 -9.60 2.72 22.90
CA ARG A 426 -10.73 3.62 22.60
C ARG A 426 -10.79 3.91 21.11
N ALA A 427 -11.96 3.64 20.53
CA ALA A 427 -12.28 3.96 19.15
C ALA A 427 -11.92 5.42 18.82
N PRO A 428 -11.42 5.71 17.60
CA PRO A 428 -11.06 7.07 17.22
C PRO A 428 -12.29 7.97 17.33
N GLN A 429 -12.27 8.90 18.30
CA GLN A 429 -13.24 9.96 18.41
C GLN A 429 -13.08 10.88 17.19
N GLY A 430 -14.07 10.84 16.30
CA GLY A 430 -14.37 12.00 15.46
C GLY A 430 -14.90 13.11 16.35
N ASP A 431 -14.63 14.36 15.95
CA ASP A 431 -15.14 15.57 16.58
C ASP A 431 -16.62 15.42 17.00
N THR A 432 -16.89 15.71 18.28
CA THR A 432 -18.21 15.72 18.95
C THR A 432 -19.21 16.60 18.21
N THR A 433 -20.49 16.24 18.06
CA THR A 433 -21.52 16.26 19.13
C THR A 433 -22.69 15.30 18.84
N GLU A 434 -23.11 14.49 19.82
CA GLU A 434 -24.50 14.32 20.31
C GLU A 434 -24.63 13.10 21.25
N GLN A 435 -25.48 13.24 22.27
CA GLN A 435 -25.62 12.37 23.45
C GLN A 435 -26.74 11.32 23.33
N ALA A 436 -26.58 10.28 24.18
CA ALA A 436 -27.61 9.42 24.83
C ALA A 436 -27.93 8.04 24.20
N PRO A 437 -28.51 7.08 24.98
CA PRO A 437 -27.83 6.31 26.01
C PRO A 437 -27.94 4.77 25.81
N ALA A 438 -27.10 4.04 26.55
CA ALA A 438 -26.96 2.59 26.55
C ALA A 438 -28.10 1.84 27.25
N GLN A 439 -28.44 0.64 26.76
CA GLN A 439 -29.01 -0.46 27.54
C GLN A 439 -28.38 -1.79 27.07
N GLY A 440 -27.90 -2.59 28.04
CA GLY A 440 -26.94 -3.66 27.83
C GLY A 440 -27.52 -5.06 27.59
N ALA A 441 -26.61 -6.03 27.46
CA ALA A 441 -26.86 -7.44 27.75
C ALA A 441 -25.54 -8.20 27.93
N GLN A 442 -25.62 -9.25 28.75
CA GLN A 442 -24.58 -9.96 29.47
C GLN A 442 -23.63 -10.80 28.59
N ALA A 443 -22.37 -10.87 29.02
CA ALA A 443 -21.36 -11.80 28.53
C ALA A 443 -21.46 -13.16 29.26
N THR A 444 -21.37 -14.25 28.49
CA THR A 444 -21.19 -15.62 28.99
C THR A 444 -19.84 -16.17 28.52
N THR A 445 -19.08 -16.71 29.47
CA THR A 445 -17.78 -17.40 29.39
C THR A 445 -17.96 -18.78 28.73
N THR A 446 -17.08 -19.35 27.87
CA THR A 446 -15.74 -20.00 28.05
C THR A 446 -15.50 -20.88 26.76
N PRO A 447 -14.41 -21.66 26.52
CA PRO A 447 -12.98 -21.58 26.85
C PRO A 447 -12.02 -21.65 25.60
N SER A 448 -10.72 -21.62 25.90
CA SER A 448 -9.50 -21.43 25.08
C SER A 448 -9.13 -22.47 24.02
N GLY A 449 -8.38 -22.03 22.98
CA GLY A 449 -7.45 -22.89 22.22
C GLY A 449 -7.08 -22.42 20.80
N ALA A 450 -6.35 -21.29 20.66
CA ALA A 450 -5.44 -20.89 19.58
C ALA A 450 -5.17 -19.37 19.70
N SER A 451 -3.91 -18.93 19.60
CA SER A 451 -3.42 -17.57 19.90
C SER A 451 -4.16 -16.46 19.14
N THR A 452 -4.95 -15.67 19.86
CA THR A 452 -5.68 -14.46 19.41
C THR A 452 -4.99 -13.16 19.86
N ALA A 453 -3.68 -13.19 20.09
CA ALA A 453 -2.93 -12.02 20.54
C ALA A 453 -2.55 -11.13 19.34
N GLY A 454 -3.39 -10.15 19.00
CA GLY A 454 -3.00 -9.13 18.02
C GLY A 454 -4.11 -8.36 17.31
N LEU A 455 -5.35 -8.86 17.30
CA LEU A 455 -6.48 -8.24 16.60
C LEU A 455 -7.42 -7.53 17.59
N GLU A 456 -7.69 -6.24 17.35
CA GLU A 456 -8.58 -5.40 18.18
C GLU A 456 -10.03 -5.93 18.25
N ALA A 457 -10.77 -5.53 19.29
CA ALA A 457 -12.16 -5.94 19.55
C ALA A 457 -13.13 -5.70 18.37
N GLU A 458 -12.90 -4.68 17.53
CA GLU A 458 -13.74 -4.37 16.35
C GLU A 458 -13.54 -5.37 15.19
N VAL A 459 -12.34 -5.93 15.06
CA VAL A 459 -11.97 -6.86 13.97
C VAL A 459 -12.13 -8.32 14.39
N LEU A 460 -12.05 -8.57 15.70
CA LEU A 460 -12.13 -9.91 16.28
C LEU A 460 -13.38 -10.72 15.84
N PRO A 461 -14.60 -10.15 15.74
CA PRO A 461 -15.76 -10.88 15.22
C PRO A 461 -15.56 -11.37 13.78
N PHE A 462 -14.99 -10.51 12.92
CA PHE A 462 -14.67 -10.85 11.54
C PHE A 462 -13.60 -11.95 11.47
N ALA A 463 -12.49 -11.78 12.19
CA ALA A 463 -11.40 -12.76 12.22
C ALA A 463 -11.85 -14.12 12.76
N ASN A 464 -12.67 -14.14 13.83
CA ASN A 464 -13.24 -15.36 14.37
C ASN A 464 -14.19 -16.04 13.38
N ARG A 465 -15.00 -15.26 12.66
CA ARG A 465 -15.88 -15.78 11.61
C ARG A 465 -15.07 -16.40 10.48
N LEU A 466 -14.06 -15.68 9.99
CA LEU A 466 -13.17 -16.16 8.94
C LEU A 466 -12.44 -17.45 9.35
N ARG A 467 -11.90 -17.51 10.57
CA ARG A 467 -11.23 -18.70 11.13
C ARG A 467 -12.17 -19.90 11.21
N LYS A 468 -13.42 -19.69 11.66
CA LYS A 468 -14.44 -20.73 11.74
C LYS A 468 -14.80 -21.27 10.35
N ASN A 469 -15.02 -20.38 9.39
CA ASN A 469 -15.33 -20.77 8.01
C ASN A 469 -14.17 -21.52 7.39
N LEU A 470 -12.94 -21.01 7.49
CA LEU A 470 -11.75 -21.64 6.92
C LEU A 470 -11.54 -23.05 7.47
N LYS A 471 -11.72 -23.26 8.79
CA LYS A 471 -11.63 -24.59 9.41
C LYS A 471 -12.65 -25.57 8.83
N HIS A 472 -13.90 -25.15 8.67
CA HIS A 472 -14.96 -26.01 8.16
C HIS A 472 -14.82 -26.28 6.66
N LEU A 473 -14.65 -25.21 5.87
CA LEU A 473 -14.63 -25.27 4.40
C LEU A 473 -13.35 -25.88 3.87
N SER A 474 -12.19 -25.69 4.51
CA SER A 474 -10.96 -26.37 4.07
C SER A 474 -11.04 -27.89 4.25
N LYS A 475 -11.75 -28.37 5.30
CA LYS A 475 -11.98 -29.81 5.49
C LYS A 475 -12.89 -30.38 4.41
N TRP A 476 -13.94 -29.64 4.06
CA TRP A 476 -14.83 -30.00 2.95
C TRP A 476 -14.09 -29.98 1.61
N ALA A 477 -13.41 -28.89 1.26
CA ALA A 477 -12.68 -28.73 0.01
C ALA A 477 -11.61 -29.83 -0.17
N ARG A 478 -10.90 -30.23 0.89
CA ARG A 478 -9.94 -31.34 0.83
C ARG A 478 -10.62 -32.68 0.48
N ARG A 479 -11.81 -32.94 1.02
CA ARG A 479 -12.56 -34.18 0.74
C ARG A 479 -13.11 -34.21 -0.69
N GLU A 480 -13.55 -33.08 -1.20
CA GLU A 480 -14.04 -32.96 -2.58
C GLU A 480 -12.91 -32.72 -3.61
N GLU A 481 -11.65 -32.71 -3.16
CA GLU A 481 -10.47 -32.42 -3.98
C GLU A 481 -10.59 -31.09 -4.74
N ILE A 482 -10.84 -30.00 -4.01
CA ILE A 482 -11.00 -28.65 -4.55
C ILE A 482 -9.92 -27.74 -3.98
N SER A 483 -9.30 -26.93 -4.86
CA SER A 483 -8.24 -25.99 -4.49
C SER A 483 -8.69 -24.53 -4.45
N ALA A 484 -9.86 -24.23 -5.02
CA ALA A 484 -10.46 -22.90 -5.03
C ALA A 484 -11.90 -22.90 -4.49
N PHE A 485 -12.20 -22.08 -3.49
CA PHE A 485 -13.52 -22.03 -2.84
C PHE A 485 -13.77 -20.71 -2.11
N ARG A 486 -15.04 -20.36 -1.90
CA ARG A 486 -15.44 -19.16 -1.15
C ARG A 486 -15.26 -19.40 0.35
N VAL A 487 -14.46 -18.59 1.03
CA VAL A 487 -14.21 -18.71 2.48
C VAL A 487 -15.15 -17.82 3.29
N TYR A 488 -15.52 -16.66 2.75
CA TYR A 488 -16.37 -15.68 3.40
C TYR A 488 -17.27 -15.03 2.35
N ASP A 489 -18.56 -14.85 2.65
CA ASP A 489 -19.53 -14.29 1.72
C ASP A 489 -20.51 -13.36 2.45
N ALA A 490 -20.03 -12.13 2.72
CA ALA A 490 -20.73 -11.10 3.47
C ALA A 490 -21.39 -11.63 4.75
N ASP A 491 -20.66 -12.48 5.48
CA ASP A 491 -21.24 -13.22 6.61
C ASP A 491 -21.76 -12.28 7.70
N LEU A 492 -21.14 -11.10 7.83
CA LEU A 492 -21.42 -10.08 8.83
C LEU A 492 -21.90 -8.78 8.16
N PRO A 493 -22.93 -8.10 8.69
CA PRO A 493 -23.49 -6.87 8.08
C PRO A 493 -22.47 -5.75 7.88
N ASP A 494 -21.50 -5.64 8.80
CA ASP A 494 -20.50 -4.58 8.74
C ASP A 494 -19.37 -4.84 7.76
N TYR A 495 -19.19 -6.08 7.31
CA TYR A 495 -18.10 -6.53 6.46
C TYR A 495 -18.67 -7.07 5.14
N ASN A 496 -19.05 -6.13 4.28
CA ASN A 496 -19.72 -6.43 3.01
C ASN A 496 -18.70 -6.76 1.91
N ALA A 497 -18.09 -7.94 2.00
CA ALA A 497 -17.16 -8.45 1.00
C ALA A 497 -17.31 -9.95 0.86
N ALA A 498 -16.73 -10.49 -0.21
CA ALA A 498 -16.56 -11.92 -0.37
C ALA A 498 -15.07 -12.24 -0.45
N ILE A 499 -14.63 -13.34 0.15
CA ILE A 499 -13.23 -13.77 0.17
C ILE A 499 -13.15 -15.16 -0.43
N ASP A 500 -12.52 -15.25 -1.60
CA ASP A 500 -12.22 -16.51 -2.27
C ASP A 500 -10.80 -16.95 -1.96
N ARG A 501 -10.61 -18.25 -1.78
CA ARG A 501 -9.29 -18.87 -1.72
C ARG A 501 -8.99 -19.52 -3.07
N TYR A 502 -7.77 -19.36 -3.57
CA TYR A 502 -7.21 -20.03 -4.74
C TYR A 502 -5.82 -20.56 -4.35
N ASN A 503 -5.71 -21.85 -4.06
CA ASN A 503 -4.50 -22.45 -3.48
C ASN A 503 -4.09 -21.71 -2.17
N GLU A 504 -2.91 -21.07 -2.14
CA GLU A 504 -2.44 -20.21 -1.04
C GLU A 504 -2.87 -18.73 -1.14
N TYR A 505 -3.51 -18.31 -2.24
CA TYR A 505 -3.94 -16.94 -2.46
C TYR A 505 -5.35 -16.69 -1.94
N TYR A 506 -5.62 -15.44 -1.54
CA TYR A 506 -6.91 -14.97 -1.07
C TYR A 506 -7.33 -13.73 -1.85
N VAL A 507 -8.49 -13.77 -2.50
CA VAL A 507 -9.07 -12.63 -3.23
C VAL A 507 -10.22 -12.06 -2.42
N ILE A 508 -10.05 -10.85 -1.91
CA ILE A 508 -11.10 -10.05 -1.26
C ILE A 508 -11.81 -9.22 -2.33
N GLN A 509 -13.05 -9.60 -2.63
CA GLN A 509 -13.95 -8.87 -3.50
C GLN A 509 -14.84 -7.96 -2.64
N GLU A 510 -14.53 -6.67 -2.61
CA GLU A 510 -15.33 -5.69 -1.86
C GLU A 510 -16.63 -5.37 -2.61
N TYR A 511 -17.76 -5.43 -1.91
CA TYR A 511 -19.04 -4.94 -2.43
C TYR A 511 -19.20 -3.46 -2.10
N GLN A 512 -19.90 -2.72 -2.97
CA GLN A 512 -20.13 -1.31 -2.75
C GLN A 512 -20.86 -1.08 -1.41
N ALA A 513 -20.24 -0.29 -0.52
CA ALA A 513 -20.86 0.10 0.73
C ALA A 513 -22.16 0.91 0.45
N PRO A 514 -23.22 0.72 1.24
CA PRO A 514 -24.41 1.55 1.14
C PRO A 514 -24.08 3.04 1.26
N ALA A 515 -24.85 3.91 0.60
CA ALA A 515 -24.63 5.36 0.65
C ALA A 515 -24.70 5.96 2.08
N SER A 516 -25.28 5.22 3.04
CA SER A 516 -25.33 5.59 4.46
C SER A 516 -23.99 5.42 5.18
N ILE A 517 -23.04 4.64 4.64
CA ILE A 517 -21.72 4.43 5.24
C ILE A 517 -20.76 5.48 4.71
N LYS A 518 -20.14 6.24 5.63
CA LYS A 518 -19.14 7.26 5.27
C LYS A 518 -17.92 6.60 4.60
N PRO A 519 -17.32 7.19 3.54
CA PRO A 519 -16.21 6.57 2.80
C PRO A 519 -15.02 6.12 3.66
N HIS A 520 -14.62 6.93 4.65
CA HIS A 520 -13.51 6.57 5.55
C HIS A 520 -13.81 5.34 6.42
N VAL A 521 -15.09 5.08 6.73
CA VAL A 521 -15.50 3.89 7.49
C VAL A 521 -15.43 2.64 6.61
N ALA A 522 -15.90 2.74 5.36
CA ALA A 522 -15.78 1.65 4.39
C ALA A 522 -14.30 1.28 4.16
N GLN A 523 -13.45 2.29 3.94
CA GLN A 523 -12.01 2.09 3.77
C GLN A 523 -11.36 1.47 5.02
N ARG A 524 -11.71 1.93 6.23
CA ARG A 524 -11.23 1.30 7.47
C ARG A 524 -11.63 -0.17 7.55
N ARG A 525 -12.87 -0.51 7.21
CA ARG A 525 -13.38 -1.89 7.20
C ARG A 525 -12.63 -2.75 6.18
N LEU A 526 -12.31 -2.22 5.00
CA LEU A 526 -11.48 -2.91 4.02
C LEU A 526 -10.08 -3.21 4.56
N LEU A 527 -9.40 -2.22 5.15
CA LEU A 527 -8.08 -2.42 5.77
C LEU A 527 -8.14 -3.45 6.90
N ASN A 528 -9.22 -3.45 7.71
CA ASN A 528 -9.46 -4.47 8.73
C ASN A 528 -9.57 -5.87 8.11
N MET A 529 -10.28 -6.02 6.99
CA MET A 529 -10.43 -7.32 6.30
C MET A 529 -9.10 -7.82 5.75
N ILE A 530 -8.28 -6.95 5.15
CA ILE A 530 -6.95 -7.33 4.64
C ILE A 530 -6.06 -7.82 5.78
N ALA A 531 -5.92 -7.01 6.85
CA ALA A 531 -5.10 -7.36 8.00
C ALA A 531 -5.56 -8.65 8.69
N ALA A 532 -6.88 -8.81 8.90
CA ALA A 532 -7.42 -10.02 9.50
C ALA A 532 -7.28 -11.25 8.60
N THR A 533 -7.35 -11.08 7.27
CA THR A 533 -7.13 -12.19 6.33
C THR A 533 -5.68 -12.66 6.44
N ILE A 534 -4.70 -11.76 6.36
CA ILE A 534 -3.27 -12.07 6.53
C ILE A 534 -3.03 -12.80 7.86
N ASP A 535 -3.54 -12.27 8.97
CA ASP A 535 -3.35 -12.86 10.31
C ASP A 535 -3.99 -14.26 10.44
N VAL A 536 -5.23 -14.42 10.00
CA VAL A 536 -5.97 -15.68 10.17
C VAL A 536 -5.43 -16.78 9.27
N THR A 537 -4.99 -16.43 8.06
CA THR A 537 -4.55 -17.42 7.06
C THR A 537 -3.06 -17.68 7.11
N GLY A 538 -2.27 -16.75 7.65
CA GLY A 538 -0.81 -16.77 7.58
C GLY A 538 -0.26 -16.49 6.18
N ALA A 539 -1.11 -16.03 5.24
CA ALA A 539 -0.70 -15.70 3.89
C ALA A 539 0.21 -14.46 3.89
N ALA A 540 1.20 -14.43 2.99
CA ALA A 540 1.99 -13.23 2.77
C ALA A 540 1.13 -12.10 2.21
N GLY A 541 1.53 -10.83 2.45
CA GLY A 541 0.74 -9.67 2.02
C GLY A 541 0.47 -9.62 0.51
N ASN A 542 1.41 -10.11 -0.31
CA ASN A 542 1.27 -10.25 -1.76
C ASN A 542 0.35 -11.41 -2.21
N GLN A 543 0.01 -12.33 -1.31
CA GLN A 543 -0.95 -13.42 -1.55
C GLN A 543 -2.39 -13.03 -1.21
N VAL A 544 -2.60 -11.87 -0.59
CA VAL A 544 -3.93 -11.27 -0.37
C VAL A 544 -4.16 -10.20 -1.42
N ILE A 545 -5.19 -10.37 -2.25
CA ILE A 545 -5.50 -9.52 -3.41
C ILE A 545 -6.85 -8.87 -3.17
N VAL A 546 -6.98 -7.59 -3.49
CA VAL A 546 -8.23 -6.85 -3.29
C VAL A 546 -8.77 -6.36 -4.63
N LYS A 547 -10.00 -6.77 -4.96
CA LYS A 547 -10.74 -6.29 -6.12
C LYS A 547 -11.91 -5.43 -5.64
N SER A 548 -12.02 -4.20 -6.13
CA SER A 548 -13.20 -3.35 -5.90
C SER A 548 -14.13 -3.39 -7.13
N ARG A 549 -15.43 -3.57 -6.91
CA ARG A 549 -16.45 -3.48 -7.97
C ARG A 549 -16.98 -2.05 -8.02
N GLU A 550 -16.31 -1.16 -8.75
CA GLU A 550 -17.00 0.05 -9.24
C GLU A 550 -17.80 -0.30 -10.51
N ARG A 551 -19.08 0.07 -10.57
CA ARG A 551 -19.89 -0.09 -11.78
C ARG A 551 -19.27 0.77 -12.90
N GLN A 552 -18.49 0.14 -13.77
CA GLN A 552 -18.06 0.74 -15.02
C GLN A 552 -19.28 0.99 -15.92
N LYS A 553 -19.31 2.17 -16.56
CA LYS A 553 -20.18 2.44 -17.71
C LYS A 553 -19.30 2.41 -18.94
N GLY A 554 -19.38 1.38 -19.77
CA GLY A 554 -18.63 1.33 -21.02
C GLY A 554 -18.27 -0.09 -21.48
N GLU A 555 -17.77 -0.18 -22.71
CA GLU A 555 -17.52 -1.40 -23.48
C GLU A 555 -16.24 -2.18 -23.08
N SER A 556 -15.48 -1.67 -22.13
CA SER A 556 -14.15 -2.16 -21.73
C SER A 556 -14.18 -3.39 -20.81
N GLN A 557 -15.26 -4.17 -20.83
CA GLN A 557 -15.46 -5.29 -19.91
C GLN A 557 -14.65 -6.54 -20.27
N TYR A 558 -14.00 -6.56 -21.45
CA TYR A 558 -13.38 -7.76 -22.03
C TYR A 558 -11.94 -7.57 -22.56
N GLU A 559 -11.31 -6.41 -22.29
CA GLU A 559 -9.94 -6.14 -22.76
C GLU A 559 -8.89 -6.43 -21.69
N LYS A 560 -7.77 -7.01 -22.12
CA LYS A 560 -6.55 -7.17 -21.34
C LYS A 560 -6.00 -5.77 -21.03
N ARG A 561 -5.63 -5.50 -19.78
CA ARG A 561 -5.07 -4.20 -19.37
C ARG A 561 -3.75 -3.93 -20.10
N GLU A 562 -3.44 -2.66 -20.37
CA GLU A 562 -2.16 -2.23 -20.95
C GLU A 562 -0.95 -2.60 -20.04
N ASP A 563 -1.18 -2.76 -18.72
CA ASP A 563 -0.20 -3.21 -17.72
C ASP A 563 -0.52 -4.62 -17.16
N ALA A 564 -0.85 -5.60 -18.01
CA ALA A 564 -1.17 -6.96 -17.55
C ALA A 564 0.05 -7.66 -16.94
N THR A 565 -0.09 -8.21 -15.74
CA THR A 565 0.96 -9.01 -15.09
C THR A 565 1.24 -10.32 -15.84
N GLY A 566 0.24 -10.86 -16.52
CA GLY A 566 0.36 -12.12 -17.26
C GLY A 566 0.48 -13.35 -16.35
N ILE A 567 0.22 -13.20 -15.05
CA ILE A 567 0.39 -14.27 -14.05
C ILE A 567 -0.87 -15.14 -14.04
N PHE A 568 -0.75 -16.33 -14.60
CA PHE A 568 -1.76 -17.39 -14.50
C PHE A 568 -1.30 -18.44 -13.49
N MET A 569 -2.25 -19.07 -12.81
CA MET A 569 -1.99 -20.16 -11.89
C MET A 569 -2.99 -21.29 -12.10
N THR A 570 -2.57 -22.52 -11.84
CA THR A 570 -3.43 -23.69 -11.96
C THR A 570 -4.16 -23.97 -10.64
N ILE A 571 -5.46 -24.22 -10.73
CA ILE A 571 -6.31 -24.76 -9.67
C ILE A 571 -6.87 -26.12 -10.09
N TYR A 572 -7.46 -26.85 -9.13
CA TYR A 572 -8.08 -28.14 -9.39
C TYR A 572 -9.50 -28.26 -8.79
N GLU A 573 -10.37 -28.95 -9.52
CA GLU A 573 -11.71 -29.37 -9.10
C GLU A 573 -11.88 -30.87 -9.41
N GLY A 574 -11.60 -31.73 -8.43
CA GLY A 574 -11.44 -33.16 -8.65
C GLY A 574 -10.27 -33.43 -9.60
N GLN A 575 -10.53 -34.22 -10.65
CA GLN A 575 -9.54 -34.53 -11.68
C GLN A 575 -9.28 -33.37 -12.66
N ALA A 576 -10.15 -32.36 -12.72
CA ALA A 576 -10.03 -31.27 -13.68
C ALA A 576 -9.08 -30.18 -13.18
N LYS A 577 -8.25 -29.66 -14.09
CA LYS A 577 -7.34 -28.55 -13.86
C LYS A 577 -7.82 -27.32 -14.62
N PHE A 578 -7.71 -26.13 -14.02
CA PHE A 578 -8.07 -24.87 -14.67
C PHE A 578 -7.02 -23.81 -14.41
N GLU A 579 -6.75 -22.97 -15.41
CA GLU A 579 -6.00 -21.75 -15.23
C GLU A 579 -6.90 -20.62 -14.72
N VAL A 580 -6.42 -19.89 -13.71
CA VAL A 580 -7.04 -18.67 -13.19
C VAL A 580 -6.05 -17.51 -13.23
N ASN A 581 -6.57 -16.29 -13.34
CA ASN A 581 -5.79 -15.06 -13.24
C ASN A 581 -6.44 -14.14 -12.19
N LEU A 582 -5.71 -13.87 -11.11
CA LEU A 582 -6.25 -13.15 -9.96
C LEU A 582 -6.08 -11.62 -10.05
N TYR A 583 -5.37 -11.11 -11.06
CA TYR A 583 -4.90 -9.72 -11.10
C TYR A 583 -5.49 -8.89 -12.26
N ASP A 584 -5.47 -9.46 -13.47
CA ASP A 584 -5.55 -8.70 -14.71
C ASP A 584 -6.99 -8.51 -15.20
N TYR A 585 -7.87 -9.47 -14.89
CA TYR A 585 -9.26 -9.50 -15.35
C TYR A 585 -10.24 -9.11 -14.24
N LEU A 586 -11.47 -8.75 -14.62
CA LEU A 586 -12.55 -8.46 -13.66
C LEU A 586 -12.83 -9.69 -12.78
N ASP A 587 -13.15 -10.82 -13.42
CA ASP A 587 -13.31 -12.12 -12.78
C ASP A 587 -11.99 -12.91 -12.86
N THR A 588 -11.95 -14.11 -12.29
CA THR A 588 -10.72 -14.89 -12.12
C THR A 588 -10.47 -15.93 -13.22
N GLY A 589 -11.40 -16.09 -14.17
CA GLY A 589 -11.34 -17.16 -15.17
C GLY A 589 -12.20 -18.38 -14.84
N ILE A 590 -12.84 -18.42 -13.66
CA ILE A 590 -13.75 -19.49 -13.27
C ILE A 590 -14.82 -18.98 -12.30
N PHE A 591 -16.07 -19.43 -12.48
CA PHE A 591 -17.15 -19.19 -11.52
C PHE A 591 -17.22 -20.35 -10.53
N LEU A 592 -16.82 -20.09 -9.28
CA LEU A 592 -16.70 -21.11 -8.23
C LEU A 592 -18.07 -21.68 -7.81
N ASP A 593 -19.12 -20.88 -7.92
CA ASP A 593 -20.50 -21.26 -7.62
C ASP A 593 -21.08 -22.29 -8.58
N ALA A 594 -20.63 -22.28 -9.85
CA ALA A 594 -21.07 -23.22 -10.87
C ALA A 594 -20.36 -24.60 -10.81
N ARG A 595 -19.62 -24.90 -9.74
CA ARG A 595 -18.89 -26.18 -9.62
C ARG A 595 -19.79 -27.42 -9.60
N PRO A 596 -20.90 -27.47 -8.83
CA PRO A 596 -21.80 -28.62 -8.89
C PRO A 596 -22.42 -28.81 -10.28
N LEU A 597 -22.69 -27.70 -10.98
CA LEU A 597 -23.21 -27.70 -12.34
C LEU A 597 -22.20 -28.31 -13.31
N ARG A 598 -20.92 -27.91 -13.23
CA ARG A 598 -19.82 -28.53 -13.98
C ARG A 598 -19.72 -30.05 -13.73
N ARG A 599 -19.88 -30.49 -12.47
CA ARG A 599 -19.89 -31.91 -12.10
C ARG A 599 -21.08 -32.67 -12.71
N LEU A 600 -22.26 -32.06 -12.70
CA LEU A 600 -23.45 -32.60 -13.35
C LEU A 600 -23.25 -32.76 -14.86
N LEU A 601 -22.68 -31.75 -15.53
CA LEU A 601 -22.39 -31.83 -16.97
C LEU A 601 -21.44 -32.97 -17.31
N SER A 602 -20.40 -33.18 -16.50
CA SER A 602 -19.49 -34.33 -16.64
C SER A 602 -20.25 -35.67 -16.63
N GLN A 603 -21.20 -35.84 -15.71
CA GLN A 603 -22.01 -37.06 -15.61
C GLN A 603 -23.00 -37.21 -16.79
N LEU A 604 -23.59 -36.11 -17.25
CA LEU A 604 -24.57 -36.14 -18.34
C LEU A 604 -23.95 -36.45 -19.71
N CYS A 605 -22.66 -36.15 -19.91
CA CYS A 605 -22.02 -36.21 -21.23
C CYS A 605 -21.35 -37.54 -21.56
N ALA A 606 -21.37 -38.55 -20.69
CA ALA A 606 -20.76 -39.85 -20.96
C ALA A 606 -21.31 -40.47 -22.26
N GLY A 607 -20.45 -40.66 -23.25
CA GLY A 607 -20.82 -41.23 -24.55
C GLY A 607 -21.63 -40.30 -25.47
N LYS A 608 -21.73 -39.01 -25.13
CA LYS A 608 -22.63 -38.05 -25.78
C LYS A 608 -21.89 -36.86 -26.39
N SER A 609 -22.54 -36.20 -27.35
CA SER A 609 -22.08 -34.94 -27.93
C SER A 609 -22.55 -33.74 -27.11
N PHE A 610 -21.67 -32.74 -26.96
CA PHE A 610 -21.87 -31.59 -26.07
C PHE A 610 -21.68 -30.25 -26.79
N LEU A 611 -22.59 -29.31 -26.58
CA LEU A 611 -22.48 -27.92 -27.04
C LEU A 611 -22.46 -26.97 -25.83
N ASN A 612 -21.46 -26.09 -25.76
CA ASN A 612 -21.32 -25.05 -24.74
C ASN A 612 -21.49 -23.68 -25.37
N LEU A 613 -22.54 -22.95 -25.00
CA LEU A 613 -22.85 -21.62 -25.51
C LEU A 613 -22.58 -20.56 -24.45
N PHE A 614 -22.02 -19.42 -24.86
CA PHE A 614 -21.44 -18.43 -23.94
C PHE A 614 -20.33 -19.06 -23.10
N ALA A 615 -19.43 -19.77 -23.79
CA ALA A 615 -18.54 -20.73 -23.19
C ALA A 615 -17.53 -20.14 -22.19
N TYR A 616 -17.27 -18.83 -22.24
CA TYR A 616 -16.25 -18.16 -21.43
C TYR A 616 -14.91 -18.90 -21.57
N THR A 617 -14.27 -19.26 -20.46
CA THR A 617 -12.99 -19.99 -20.41
C THR A 617 -13.15 -21.52 -20.57
N CYS A 618 -14.27 -21.98 -21.14
CA CYS A 618 -14.55 -23.38 -21.49
C CYS A 618 -14.46 -24.39 -20.34
N THR A 619 -14.64 -23.96 -19.08
CA THR A 619 -14.53 -24.83 -17.90
C THR A 619 -15.58 -25.96 -17.89
N ALA A 620 -16.79 -25.69 -18.39
CA ALA A 620 -17.81 -26.72 -18.59
C ALA A 620 -17.43 -27.74 -19.68
N THR A 621 -16.79 -27.29 -20.75
CA THR A 621 -16.32 -28.14 -21.86
C THR A 621 -15.26 -29.13 -21.40
N VAL A 622 -14.28 -28.67 -20.61
CA VAL A 622 -13.28 -29.54 -19.97
C VAL A 622 -13.98 -30.66 -19.18
N MET A 623 -14.99 -30.31 -18.38
CA MET A 623 -15.70 -31.27 -17.53
C MET A 623 -16.54 -32.26 -18.34
N ALA A 624 -17.18 -31.81 -19.42
CA ALA A 624 -17.89 -32.67 -20.36
C ALA A 624 -16.94 -33.66 -21.05
N ALA A 625 -15.80 -33.19 -21.55
CA ALA A 625 -14.78 -34.02 -22.20
C ALA A 625 -14.19 -35.07 -21.23
N LEU A 626 -13.79 -34.65 -20.02
CA LEU A 626 -13.31 -35.55 -18.97
C LEU A 626 -14.40 -36.53 -18.48
N GLY A 627 -15.68 -36.17 -18.64
CA GLY A 627 -16.84 -37.02 -18.38
C GLY A 627 -17.10 -38.06 -19.48
N GLY A 628 -16.34 -38.04 -20.56
CA GLY A 628 -16.46 -39.00 -21.67
C GLY A 628 -17.32 -38.50 -22.84
N ALA A 629 -17.45 -37.18 -23.03
CA ALA A 629 -18.09 -36.65 -24.24
C ALA A 629 -17.38 -37.14 -25.50
N THR A 630 -18.15 -37.63 -26.47
CA THR A 630 -17.63 -38.13 -27.76
C THR A 630 -17.21 -36.98 -28.66
N ARG A 631 -17.97 -35.88 -28.60
CA ARG A 631 -17.71 -34.62 -29.30
C ARG A 631 -18.05 -33.43 -28.42
N THR A 632 -17.27 -32.36 -28.43
CA THR A 632 -17.61 -31.08 -27.79
C THR A 632 -17.44 -29.91 -28.74
N LYS A 633 -18.36 -28.94 -28.70
CA LYS A 633 -18.23 -27.65 -29.39
C LYS A 633 -18.47 -26.51 -28.41
N SER A 634 -17.60 -25.51 -28.39
CA SER A 634 -17.75 -24.35 -27.50
C SER A 634 -17.79 -23.06 -28.31
N VAL A 635 -18.80 -22.25 -28.07
CA VAL A 635 -19.05 -21.00 -28.82
C VAL A 635 -19.00 -19.82 -27.86
N ASP A 636 -18.19 -18.81 -28.19
CA ASP A 636 -18.13 -17.54 -27.47
C ASP A 636 -17.79 -16.39 -28.42
N MET A 637 -18.16 -15.17 -28.06
CA MET A 637 -17.81 -13.98 -28.85
C MET A 637 -16.36 -13.54 -28.64
N SER A 638 -15.78 -13.87 -27.49
CA SER A 638 -14.47 -13.42 -27.05
C SER A 638 -13.37 -14.36 -27.50
N HIS A 639 -12.50 -13.88 -28.40
CA HIS A 639 -11.30 -14.60 -28.81
C HIS A 639 -10.42 -14.94 -27.60
N THR A 640 -10.15 -13.94 -26.73
CA THR A 640 -9.34 -14.08 -25.52
C THR A 640 -9.83 -15.19 -24.59
N TYR A 641 -11.15 -15.38 -24.47
CA TYR A 641 -11.70 -16.44 -23.61
C TYR A 641 -11.66 -17.81 -24.27
N LEU A 642 -11.80 -17.89 -25.59
CA LEU A 642 -11.61 -19.14 -26.32
C LEU A 642 -10.15 -19.59 -26.31
N GLU A 643 -9.18 -18.68 -26.45
CA GLU A 643 -7.75 -18.99 -26.26
C GLU A 643 -7.47 -19.51 -24.84
N TRP A 644 -8.05 -18.87 -23.83
CA TRP A 644 -7.96 -19.37 -22.46
C TRP A 644 -8.64 -20.74 -22.30
N GLY A 645 -9.79 -20.94 -22.94
CA GLY A 645 -10.48 -22.22 -23.02
C GLY A 645 -9.64 -23.32 -23.67
N GLN A 646 -8.91 -23.00 -24.74
CA GLN A 646 -7.96 -23.90 -25.38
C GLN A 646 -6.83 -24.32 -24.41
N ARG A 647 -6.27 -23.37 -23.66
CA ARG A 647 -5.26 -23.67 -22.62
C ARG A 647 -5.84 -24.57 -21.53
N ASN A 648 -7.08 -24.33 -21.09
CA ASN A 648 -7.77 -25.20 -20.13
C ASN A 648 -7.98 -26.62 -20.68
N LEU A 649 -8.37 -26.79 -21.95
CA LEU A 649 -8.50 -28.12 -22.57
C LEU A 649 -7.15 -28.84 -22.64
N LYS A 650 -6.11 -28.15 -23.12
CA LYS A 650 -4.74 -28.69 -23.21
C LYS A 650 -4.19 -29.10 -21.84
N LEU A 651 -4.45 -28.31 -20.80
CA LEU A 651 -4.03 -28.60 -19.41
C LEU A 651 -4.60 -29.92 -18.87
N ASN A 652 -5.71 -30.40 -19.44
CA ASN A 652 -6.37 -31.65 -19.10
C ASN A 652 -6.09 -32.78 -20.11
N GLY A 653 -5.11 -32.60 -21.00
CA GLY A 653 -4.75 -33.60 -22.01
C GLY A 653 -5.80 -33.80 -23.10
N ILE A 654 -6.69 -32.83 -23.31
CA ILE A 654 -7.72 -32.89 -24.35
C ILE A 654 -7.12 -32.35 -25.65
N ASP A 655 -6.93 -33.24 -26.62
CA ASP A 655 -6.38 -32.90 -27.93
C ASP A 655 -7.45 -32.33 -28.86
N LEU A 656 -7.24 -31.08 -29.28
CA LEU A 656 -8.10 -30.38 -30.24
C LEU A 656 -7.90 -30.83 -31.69
N GLN A 657 -6.84 -31.59 -31.98
CA GLN A 657 -6.57 -32.18 -33.30
C GLN A 657 -7.10 -33.61 -33.43
N ALA A 658 -7.52 -34.22 -32.33
CA ALA A 658 -8.07 -35.56 -32.36
C ALA A 658 -9.36 -35.61 -33.18
N CYS A 659 -9.38 -36.42 -34.22
CA CYS A 659 -10.57 -36.70 -35.02
C CYS A 659 -11.29 -37.98 -34.56
N ASN A 660 -12.58 -38.06 -34.82
CA ASN A 660 -13.33 -39.32 -34.77
C ASN A 660 -13.04 -40.17 -36.03
N GLU A 661 -13.64 -41.37 -36.10
CA GLU A 661 -13.49 -42.31 -37.23
C GLU A 661 -13.95 -41.72 -38.59
N LEU A 662 -14.75 -40.66 -38.56
CA LEU A 662 -15.26 -39.94 -39.73
C LEU A 662 -14.37 -38.75 -40.14
N GLY A 663 -13.22 -38.56 -39.49
CA GLY A 663 -12.30 -37.46 -39.77
C GLY A 663 -12.74 -36.10 -39.21
N GLN A 664 -13.77 -36.07 -38.36
CA GLN A 664 -14.28 -34.84 -37.76
C GLN A 664 -13.61 -34.59 -36.41
N LEU A 665 -13.28 -33.34 -36.10
CA LEU A 665 -12.70 -32.97 -34.80
C LEU A 665 -13.61 -33.40 -33.64
N ARG A 666 -13.00 -34.05 -32.65
CA ARG A 666 -13.69 -34.43 -31.40
C ARG A 666 -13.98 -33.20 -30.55
N HIS A 667 -13.09 -32.23 -30.51
CA HIS A 667 -13.25 -31.04 -29.68
C HIS A 667 -12.99 -29.79 -30.52
N SER A 668 -13.93 -28.85 -30.54
CA SER A 668 -13.84 -27.63 -31.34
C SER A 668 -14.26 -26.38 -30.57
N LEU A 669 -13.66 -25.26 -30.95
CA LEU A 669 -13.92 -23.92 -30.42
C LEU A 669 -14.32 -23.02 -31.59
N GLU A 670 -15.36 -22.22 -31.43
CA GLU A 670 -15.87 -21.33 -32.47
C GLU A 670 -16.10 -19.92 -31.92
N GLN A 671 -15.45 -18.94 -32.56
CA GLN A 671 -15.70 -17.54 -32.24
C GLN A 671 -16.92 -17.04 -33.01
N ALA A 672 -18.06 -16.90 -32.32
CA ALA A 672 -19.30 -16.42 -32.92
C ALA A 672 -20.19 -15.69 -31.90
N ASP A 673 -21.07 -14.82 -32.41
CA ASP A 673 -22.23 -14.36 -31.65
C ASP A 673 -23.17 -15.54 -31.40
N CYS A 674 -23.32 -15.94 -30.14
CA CYS A 674 -24.12 -17.11 -29.76
C CYS A 674 -25.60 -16.98 -30.17
N LEU A 675 -26.17 -15.77 -30.17
CA LEU A 675 -27.57 -15.57 -30.60
C LEU A 675 -27.71 -15.75 -32.11
N ALA A 676 -26.72 -15.29 -32.87
CA ALA A 676 -26.65 -15.50 -34.31
C ALA A 676 -26.41 -16.98 -34.65
N TYR A 677 -25.46 -17.61 -33.96
CA TYR A 677 -25.16 -19.04 -34.08
C TYR A 677 -26.42 -19.89 -33.87
N LEU A 678 -27.22 -19.57 -32.85
CA LEU A 678 -28.47 -20.27 -32.56
C LEU A 678 -29.57 -20.04 -33.60
N SER A 679 -29.56 -18.89 -34.27
CA SER A 679 -30.59 -18.49 -35.23
C SER A 679 -30.52 -19.27 -36.56
N THR A 680 -29.39 -19.89 -36.86
CA THR A 680 -29.15 -20.67 -38.09
C THR A 680 -28.98 -22.14 -37.79
N ALA A 681 -29.48 -23.02 -38.66
CA ALA A 681 -29.16 -24.44 -38.60
C ALA A 681 -27.78 -24.70 -39.23
N HIS A 682 -26.93 -25.47 -38.57
CA HIS A 682 -25.57 -25.81 -39.06
C HIS A 682 -25.56 -27.20 -39.68
N GLY A 683 -26.38 -27.40 -40.71
CA GLY A 683 -26.57 -28.69 -41.37
C GLY A 683 -27.18 -29.75 -40.45
N ASP A 684 -26.62 -30.96 -40.47
CA ASP A 684 -27.00 -32.08 -39.60
C ASP A 684 -26.25 -32.10 -38.25
N GLU A 685 -25.51 -31.03 -37.91
CA GLU A 685 -24.76 -30.94 -36.66
C GLU A 685 -25.71 -30.71 -35.46
N ARG A 686 -26.11 -31.82 -34.81
CA ARG A 686 -26.92 -31.82 -33.59
C ARG A 686 -26.16 -32.39 -32.41
N PHE A 687 -26.62 -32.06 -31.20
CA PHE A 687 -25.98 -32.40 -29.94
C PHE A 687 -26.94 -33.09 -28.98
N ASP A 688 -26.42 -34.02 -28.18
CA ASP A 688 -27.19 -34.73 -27.16
C ASP A 688 -27.35 -33.88 -25.89
N VAL A 689 -26.36 -33.06 -25.57
CA VAL A 689 -26.34 -32.20 -24.39
C VAL A 689 -25.93 -30.78 -24.77
N ILE A 690 -26.72 -29.78 -24.37
CA ILE A 690 -26.38 -28.37 -24.54
C ILE A 690 -26.30 -27.71 -23.17
N TYR A 691 -25.19 -27.02 -22.87
CA TYR A 691 -25.09 -26.10 -21.75
C TYR A 691 -25.14 -24.66 -22.25
N ILE A 692 -25.95 -23.85 -21.59
CA ILE A 692 -26.12 -22.43 -21.92
C ILE A 692 -26.27 -21.61 -20.64
N ASP A 693 -25.37 -20.65 -20.45
CA ASP A 693 -25.36 -19.71 -19.33
C ASP A 693 -25.17 -18.28 -19.85
N PRO A 694 -26.23 -17.66 -20.38
CA PRO A 694 -26.13 -16.37 -21.01
C PRO A 694 -26.03 -15.26 -19.95
N PRO A 695 -25.37 -14.13 -20.27
CA PRO A 695 -25.35 -12.98 -19.38
C PRO A 695 -26.76 -12.44 -19.14
N THR A 696 -27.05 -11.90 -17.95
CA THR A 696 -28.38 -11.34 -17.63
C THR A 696 -28.81 -10.26 -18.63
N PHE A 697 -27.87 -9.40 -19.01
CA PHE A 697 -28.02 -8.37 -20.03
C PHE A 697 -26.77 -8.34 -20.89
N SER A 698 -26.92 -8.10 -22.19
CA SER A 698 -25.79 -7.78 -23.06
C SER A 698 -26.11 -6.57 -23.94
N ASN A 699 -25.32 -5.51 -23.73
CA ASN A 699 -25.40 -4.21 -24.42
C ASN A 699 -24.15 -3.95 -25.28
N SER A 700 -23.48 -4.99 -25.78
CA SER A 700 -22.30 -4.81 -26.62
C SER A 700 -22.68 -3.99 -27.86
N LYS A 701 -21.97 -2.90 -28.23
CA LYS A 701 -22.20 -2.24 -29.54
C LYS A 701 -21.86 -3.17 -30.71
N ARG A 702 -21.29 -4.35 -30.45
CA ARG A 702 -21.13 -5.42 -31.44
C ARG A 702 -22.47 -6.07 -31.81
N MET A 703 -23.53 -5.94 -31.01
CA MET A 703 -24.87 -6.46 -31.33
C MET A 703 -25.83 -5.32 -31.66
N GLU A 704 -26.66 -5.47 -32.71
CA GLU A 704 -27.65 -4.45 -33.11
C GLU A 704 -28.90 -4.44 -32.21
N ARG A 705 -29.19 -5.54 -31.48
CA ARG A 705 -30.32 -5.65 -30.54
C ARG A 705 -29.81 -5.96 -29.12
N SER A 706 -30.38 -5.30 -28.11
CA SER A 706 -30.08 -5.62 -26.71
C SER A 706 -30.70 -6.97 -26.33
N PHE A 707 -29.92 -7.84 -25.66
CA PHE A 707 -30.40 -9.12 -25.14
C PHE A 707 -30.70 -8.99 -23.64
N GLU A 708 -31.84 -9.51 -23.21
CA GLU A 708 -32.19 -9.68 -21.80
C GLU A 708 -32.79 -11.06 -21.57
N VAL A 709 -32.15 -11.87 -20.72
CA VAL A 709 -32.55 -13.27 -20.51
C VAL A 709 -34.01 -13.44 -20.09
N GLN A 710 -34.55 -12.58 -19.21
CA GLN A 710 -35.96 -12.71 -18.79
C GLN A 710 -36.94 -12.47 -19.93
N ARG A 711 -36.65 -11.52 -20.81
CA ARG A 711 -37.51 -11.18 -21.94
C ARG A 711 -37.38 -12.21 -23.06
N ASP A 712 -36.16 -12.66 -23.32
CA ASP A 712 -35.81 -13.39 -24.53
C ASP A 712 -35.66 -14.91 -24.34
N HIS A 713 -35.71 -15.43 -23.09
CA HIS A 713 -35.45 -16.86 -22.82
C HIS A 713 -36.35 -17.83 -23.58
N VAL A 714 -37.63 -17.52 -23.79
CA VAL A 714 -38.55 -18.41 -24.53
C VAL A 714 -38.05 -18.62 -25.96
N GLN A 715 -37.70 -17.52 -26.63
CA GLN A 715 -37.16 -17.57 -27.99
C GLN A 715 -35.76 -18.20 -27.97
N LEU A 716 -34.92 -17.87 -27.00
CA LEU A 716 -33.58 -18.43 -26.84
C LEU A 716 -33.62 -19.95 -26.75
N LEU A 717 -34.41 -20.48 -25.83
CA LEU A 717 -34.56 -21.91 -25.59
C LEU A 717 -35.22 -22.61 -26.78
N GLY A 718 -36.21 -21.98 -27.42
CA GLY A 718 -36.80 -22.49 -28.65
C GLY A 718 -35.76 -22.67 -29.77
N ASN A 719 -34.83 -21.73 -29.95
CA ASN A 719 -33.80 -21.83 -30.99
C ASN A 719 -32.81 -22.99 -30.74
N LEU A 720 -32.69 -23.50 -29.50
CA LEU A 720 -31.85 -24.66 -29.19
C LEU A 720 -32.34 -25.96 -29.84
N THR A 721 -33.63 -26.10 -30.14
CA THR A 721 -34.19 -27.32 -30.77
C THR A 721 -33.62 -27.58 -32.16
N ARG A 722 -33.10 -26.53 -32.84
CA ARG A 722 -32.40 -26.68 -34.13
C ARG A 722 -31.08 -27.44 -34.00
N HIS A 723 -30.45 -27.39 -32.84
CA HIS A 723 -29.11 -27.93 -32.56
C HIS A 723 -29.16 -29.18 -31.67
N LEU A 724 -30.35 -29.65 -31.30
CA LEU A 724 -30.52 -30.72 -30.33
C LEU A 724 -30.99 -32.01 -31.01
N GLU A 725 -30.44 -33.14 -30.57
CA GLU A 725 -30.95 -34.46 -30.94
C GLU A 725 -32.28 -34.76 -30.26
N ASP A 726 -33.07 -35.68 -30.83
CA ASP A 726 -34.28 -36.14 -30.13
C ASP A 726 -33.89 -36.81 -28.80
N GLN A 727 -34.66 -36.56 -27.74
CA GLN A 727 -34.31 -36.92 -26.35
C GLN A 727 -33.08 -36.20 -25.78
N GLY A 728 -32.54 -35.21 -26.49
CA GLY A 728 -31.43 -34.38 -26.01
C GLY A 728 -31.80 -33.53 -24.79
N VAL A 729 -30.77 -33.12 -24.04
CA VAL A 729 -30.91 -32.38 -22.78
C VAL A 729 -30.27 -31.00 -22.89
N VAL A 730 -30.97 -29.97 -22.43
CA VAL A 730 -30.43 -28.63 -22.21
C VAL A 730 -30.25 -28.42 -20.71
N VAL A 731 -29.09 -27.92 -20.31
CA VAL A 731 -28.88 -27.37 -18.98
C VAL A 731 -28.78 -25.85 -19.12
N PHE A 732 -29.82 -25.15 -18.69
CA PHE A 732 -29.93 -23.71 -18.77
C PHE A 732 -29.72 -23.08 -17.40
N CYS A 733 -28.70 -22.23 -17.30
CA CYS A 733 -28.37 -21.49 -16.09
C CYS A 733 -28.49 -19.99 -16.32
N THR A 734 -28.82 -19.22 -15.29
CA THR A 734 -28.72 -17.76 -15.34
C THR A 734 -28.55 -17.17 -13.94
N ASN A 735 -27.73 -16.12 -13.84
CA ASN A 735 -27.51 -15.34 -12.62
C ASN A 735 -28.51 -14.18 -12.44
N LYS A 736 -29.57 -14.10 -13.25
CA LYS A 736 -30.60 -13.07 -13.09
C LYS A 736 -31.39 -13.31 -11.79
N ARG A 737 -31.27 -12.37 -10.85
CA ARG A 737 -32.09 -12.38 -9.62
C ARG A 737 -33.58 -12.35 -9.95
N ASN A 738 -34.34 -13.18 -9.24
CA ASN A 738 -35.79 -13.37 -9.42
C ASN A 738 -36.20 -13.80 -10.84
N PHE A 739 -35.34 -14.54 -11.55
CA PHE A 739 -35.70 -15.11 -12.85
C PHE A 739 -36.89 -16.07 -12.71
N THR A 740 -37.84 -15.94 -13.64
CA THR A 740 -39.00 -16.85 -13.75
C THR A 740 -39.05 -17.43 -15.16
N LEU A 741 -39.04 -18.76 -15.27
CA LEU A 741 -39.14 -19.46 -16.54
C LEU A 741 -40.61 -19.53 -17.00
N ALA A 742 -40.89 -19.13 -18.24
CA ALA A 742 -42.19 -19.33 -18.89
C ALA A 742 -42.33 -20.78 -19.37
N ALA A 743 -42.48 -21.72 -18.42
CA ALA A 743 -42.43 -23.16 -18.68
C ALA A 743 -43.46 -23.64 -19.71
N GLU A 744 -44.67 -23.08 -19.71
CA GLU A 744 -45.72 -23.44 -20.67
C GLU A 744 -45.36 -23.04 -22.11
N GLU A 745 -44.82 -21.84 -22.29
CA GLU A 745 -44.38 -21.35 -23.61
C GLU A 745 -43.16 -22.13 -24.13
N VAL A 746 -42.25 -22.49 -23.23
CA VAL A 746 -41.07 -23.33 -23.55
C VAL A 746 -41.50 -24.76 -23.90
N ALA A 747 -42.52 -25.31 -23.23
CA ALA A 747 -43.05 -26.64 -23.52
C ALA A 747 -43.65 -26.76 -24.93
N ALA A 748 -44.15 -25.66 -25.51
CA ALA A 748 -44.64 -25.64 -26.89
C ALA A 748 -43.54 -25.98 -27.93
N PHE A 749 -42.26 -25.82 -27.57
CA PHE A 749 -41.12 -26.24 -28.38
C PHE A 749 -40.70 -27.70 -28.16
N GLY A 750 -41.48 -28.49 -27.41
CA GLY A 750 -41.21 -29.91 -27.15
C GLY A 750 -40.30 -30.16 -25.94
N PHE A 751 -40.18 -29.21 -25.01
CA PHE A 751 -39.38 -29.37 -23.79
C PHE A 751 -40.21 -29.78 -22.58
N SER A 752 -39.74 -30.77 -21.83
CA SER A 752 -40.10 -30.96 -20.42
C SER A 752 -39.09 -30.24 -19.53
N VAL A 753 -39.56 -29.59 -18.45
CA VAL A 753 -38.72 -28.72 -17.61
C VAL A 753 -38.61 -29.28 -16.19
N GLU A 754 -37.38 -29.40 -15.70
CA GLU A 754 -37.05 -29.71 -14.30
C GLU A 754 -36.23 -28.57 -13.69
N ASN A 755 -36.65 -28.02 -12.54
CA ASN A 755 -35.85 -27.05 -11.80
C ASN A 755 -34.83 -27.77 -10.93
N ILE A 756 -33.54 -27.63 -11.27
CA ILE A 756 -32.42 -28.29 -10.58
C ILE A 756 -31.61 -27.32 -9.71
N THR A 757 -32.05 -26.07 -9.54
CA THR A 757 -31.34 -24.99 -8.83
C THR A 757 -30.80 -25.44 -7.47
N ALA A 758 -31.62 -26.08 -6.64
CA ALA A 758 -31.22 -26.52 -5.29
C ALA A 758 -30.07 -27.55 -5.29
N GLN A 759 -29.93 -28.32 -6.38
CA GLN A 759 -28.87 -29.33 -6.54
C GLN A 759 -27.54 -28.71 -6.99
N THR A 760 -27.55 -27.42 -7.37
CA THR A 760 -26.39 -26.74 -7.97
C THR A 760 -25.59 -25.87 -7.02
N PHE A 761 -25.75 -26.04 -5.69
CA PHE A 761 -25.04 -25.26 -4.67
C PHE A 761 -24.13 -26.13 -3.78
N ASP A 762 -22.84 -25.79 -3.76
CA ASP A 762 -21.88 -26.32 -2.80
C ASP A 762 -21.97 -25.57 -1.44
N PRO A 763 -21.50 -26.16 -0.33
CA PRO A 763 -21.53 -25.56 1.01
C PRO A 763 -20.97 -24.14 1.13
N ASP A 764 -20.04 -23.74 0.27
CA ASP A 764 -19.42 -22.42 0.25
C ASP A 764 -20.30 -21.31 -0.36
N PHE A 765 -21.42 -21.67 -1.01
CA PHE A 765 -22.39 -20.74 -1.61
C PHE A 765 -23.84 -20.90 -1.10
N LYS A 766 -24.08 -21.72 -0.07
CA LYS A 766 -25.46 -22.04 0.41
C LYS A 766 -26.24 -20.86 1.01
N ARG A 767 -25.63 -19.70 1.22
CA ARG A 767 -26.25 -18.57 1.94
C ARG A 767 -27.13 -17.70 1.04
N ASP A 768 -26.80 -17.57 -0.24
CA ASP A 768 -27.61 -16.83 -1.22
C ASP A 768 -28.31 -17.82 -2.18
N PRO A 769 -29.57 -18.22 -1.91
CA PRO A 769 -30.31 -19.12 -2.79
C PRO A 769 -30.74 -18.46 -4.11
N GLN A 770 -30.47 -17.16 -4.30
CA GLN A 770 -30.78 -16.41 -5.51
C GLN A 770 -29.53 -16.06 -6.34
N LEU A 771 -28.38 -16.67 -6.03
CA LEU A 771 -27.13 -16.43 -6.76
C LEU A 771 -27.27 -16.76 -8.26
N HIS A 772 -27.83 -17.92 -8.55
CA HIS A 772 -28.20 -18.37 -9.89
C HIS A 772 -29.43 -19.29 -9.84
N THR A 773 -30.08 -19.44 -10.99
CA THR A 773 -31.16 -20.39 -11.23
C THR A 773 -30.78 -21.33 -12.36
N CYS A 774 -31.11 -22.60 -12.21
CA CYS A 774 -30.71 -23.64 -13.16
C CYS A 774 -31.87 -24.61 -13.43
N PHE A 775 -32.09 -24.90 -14.71
CA PHE A 775 -33.12 -25.78 -15.22
C PHE A 775 -32.51 -26.84 -16.13
N LYS A 776 -33.02 -28.07 -16.03
CA LYS A 776 -32.75 -29.15 -16.97
C LYS A 776 -33.97 -29.30 -17.86
N LEU A 777 -33.80 -29.19 -19.16
CA LEU A 777 -34.86 -29.35 -20.14
C LEU A 777 -34.60 -30.59 -20.98
N THR A 778 -35.58 -31.47 -21.15
CA THR A 778 -35.46 -32.66 -22.03
C THR A 778 -36.36 -32.48 -23.23
N TYR A 779 -35.79 -32.62 -24.42
CA TYR A 779 -36.47 -32.38 -25.69
C TYR A 779 -37.08 -33.65 -26.27
N ASN A 780 -38.31 -33.53 -26.73
CA ASN A 780 -39.01 -34.55 -27.47
C ASN A 780 -39.57 -33.92 -28.75
N ARG A 781 -38.98 -34.25 -29.89
CA ARG A 781 -39.34 -33.70 -31.20
C ARG A 781 -40.80 -33.97 -31.54
N ALA A 782 -41.37 -35.10 -31.12
CA ALA A 782 -42.77 -35.43 -31.36
C ALA A 782 -43.75 -34.54 -30.56
N GLN A 783 -43.27 -33.88 -29.50
CA GLN A 783 -44.06 -32.95 -28.68
C GLN A 783 -43.90 -31.49 -29.12
N GLN A 784 -43.06 -31.21 -30.12
CA GLN A 784 -42.87 -29.86 -30.62
C GLN A 784 -44.08 -29.43 -31.45
N VAL A 785 -44.77 -28.38 -30.99
CA VAL A 785 -45.94 -27.81 -31.66
C VAL A 785 -45.63 -26.44 -32.28
N LYS A 786 -44.57 -25.78 -31.80
CA LYS A 786 -44.11 -24.48 -32.29
C LYS A 786 -42.72 -24.60 -32.92
N GLU A 787 -42.56 -24.01 -34.10
CA GLU A 787 -41.24 -23.87 -34.73
C GLU A 787 -40.50 -22.64 -34.19
N PRO A 788 -39.18 -22.72 -33.97
CA PRO A 788 -38.42 -21.58 -33.50
C PRO A 788 -38.30 -20.51 -34.58
N GLU A 789 -38.50 -19.26 -34.17
CA GLU A 789 -38.19 -18.07 -34.98
C GLU A 789 -36.77 -17.60 -34.66
N ALA A 790 -36.00 -17.22 -35.68
CA ALA A 790 -34.63 -16.71 -35.53
C ALA A 790 -34.58 -15.51 -34.55
N LEU A 791 -33.63 -15.54 -33.60
CA LEU A 791 -33.42 -14.47 -32.62
C LEU A 791 -32.87 -13.19 -33.27
N VAL A 792 -32.07 -13.36 -34.32
CA VAL A 792 -31.40 -12.29 -35.06
C VAL A 792 -31.44 -12.61 -36.55
N SER A 793 -31.70 -11.61 -37.40
CA SER A 793 -31.56 -11.78 -38.86
C SER A 793 -30.09 -11.74 -39.28
N ASN A 794 -29.72 -12.36 -40.41
CA ASN A 794 -28.34 -12.32 -40.94
C ASN A 794 -27.81 -10.89 -41.11
N THR A 795 -28.69 -9.92 -41.39
CA THR A 795 -28.35 -8.49 -41.49
C THR A 795 -28.00 -7.82 -40.16
N GLN A 796 -28.46 -8.38 -39.03
CA GLN A 796 -28.31 -7.82 -37.68
C GLN A 796 -27.08 -8.35 -36.91
N GLN A 797 -26.29 -9.24 -37.53
CA GLN A 797 -25.07 -9.75 -36.94
C GLN A 797 -23.94 -8.69 -36.93
N PRO A 798 -23.07 -8.68 -35.91
CA PRO A 798 -21.85 -7.87 -35.92
C PRO A 798 -21.06 -8.03 -37.22
N ARG A 799 -20.53 -6.92 -37.78
CA ARG A 799 -19.72 -6.96 -39.02
C ARG A 799 -18.53 -7.93 -38.94
N TRP A 800 -17.85 -7.99 -37.78
CA TRP A 800 -16.72 -8.90 -37.58
C TRP A 800 -17.14 -10.38 -37.61
N SER A 801 -18.34 -10.69 -37.09
CA SER A 801 -18.89 -12.06 -37.10
C SER A 801 -19.24 -12.51 -38.51
N ARG A 802 -19.85 -11.62 -39.31
CA ARG A 802 -20.13 -11.89 -40.73
C ARG A 802 -18.86 -12.12 -41.54
N GLN A 803 -17.82 -11.31 -41.31
CA GLN A 803 -16.53 -11.46 -41.99
C GLN A 803 -15.81 -12.77 -41.64
N LEU A 804 -15.95 -13.28 -40.42
CA LEU A 804 -15.42 -14.60 -40.04
C LEU A 804 -16.16 -15.74 -40.73
N GLN A 805 -17.50 -15.65 -40.85
CA GLN A 805 -18.29 -16.63 -41.59
C GLN A 805 -17.97 -16.64 -43.09
N GLU A 806 -17.76 -15.47 -43.69
CA GLU A 806 -17.41 -15.33 -45.12
C GLU A 806 -16.00 -15.84 -45.45
N LYS A 807 -15.05 -15.77 -44.50
CA LYS A 807 -13.68 -16.27 -44.68
C LYS A 807 -13.54 -17.79 -44.50
N GLY A 808 -14.62 -18.48 -44.09
CA GLY A 808 -14.57 -19.85 -43.59
C GLY A 808 -13.97 -19.85 -42.18
N SER A 809 -14.62 -20.58 -41.27
CA SER A 809 -14.16 -20.79 -39.89
C SER A 809 -12.63 -20.95 -39.84
N MET A 810 -11.92 -19.95 -39.32
CA MET A 810 -10.51 -20.13 -38.96
C MET A 810 -10.51 -21.06 -37.75
N ALA A 811 -10.30 -22.35 -37.98
CA ALA A 811 -9.75 -23.21 -36.96
C ALA A 811 -8.48 -22.52 -36.42
N PHE A 812 -8.41 -22.31 -35.11
CA PHE A 812 -7.26 -21.68 -34.43
C PHE A 812 -5.94 -22.24 -35.01
N SER A 813 -5.18 -21.42 -35.74
CA SER A 813 -3.93 -21.85 -36.36
C SER A 813 -2.84 -22.01 -35.29
N LEU A 814 -2.16 -23.16 -35.30
CA LEU A 814 -1.18 -23.60 -34.31
C LEU A 814 0.08 -22.73 -34.20
N ASP A 815 0.40 -21.92 -35.21
CA ASP A 815 1.67 -21.19 -35.29
C ASP A 815 1.82 -20.09 -34.21
N GLU A 816 0.73 -19.58 -33.66
CA GLU A 816 0.77 -18.51 -32.64
C GLU A 816 1.05 -19.03 -31.21
N LEU A 817 1.06 -20.37 -30.99
CA LEU A 817 1.17 -20.99 -29.66
C LEU A 817 2.58 -21.49 -29.30
N GLU A 818 3.42 -21.88 -30.26
CA GLU A 818 4.76 -22.39 -29.96
C GLU A 818 5.67 -21.32 -29.33
N GLU A 819 5.51 -20.04 -29.71
CA GLU A 819 6.25 -18.91 -29.11
C GLU A 819 5.81 -18.59 -27.67
N ALA A 820 4.53 -18.82 -27.33
CA ALA A 820 3.99 -18.49 -26.00
C ALA A 820 4.33 -19.55 -24.94
N THR A 821 4.36 -20.84 -25.31
CA THR A 821 4.72 -21.93 -24.37
C THR A 821 6.20 -21.96 -24.03
N ALA A 822 7.09 -21.62 -24.97
CA ALA A 822 8.54 -21.57 -24.73
C ALA A 822 8.94 -20.51 -23.69
N SER A 823 8.12 -19.46 -23.52
CA SER A 823 8.35 -18.37 -22.58
C SER A 823 7.92 -18.70 -21.13
N GLN A 824 7.10 -19.74 -20.91
CA GLN A 824 6.56 -20.08 -19.60
C GLN A 824 7.32 -21.19 -18.87
N GLU A 825 7.92 -22.14 -19.58
CA GLU A 825 8.80 -23.16 -18.95
C GLU A 825 10.04 -22.53 -18.29
N ALA A 826 10.43 -21.32 -18.73
CA ALA A 826 11.53 -20.54 -18.13
C ALA A 826 11.18 -19.88 -16.77
N LEU A 827 9.90 -19.86 -16.36
CA LEU A 827 9.42 -19.21 -15.13
C LEU A 827 8.84 -20.19 -14.08
N ALA A 828 8.90 -21.50 -14.34
CA ALA A 828 8.49 -22.52 -13.38
C ALA A 828 9.52 -22.64 -12.26
N PHE A 829 9.13 -22.28 -11.03
CA PHE A 829 9.90 -22.60 -9.82
C PHE A 829 9.92 -24.13 -9.61
N PRO A 830 11.02 -24.71 -9.08
CA PRO A 830 11.21 -26.16 -9.06
C PRO A 830 10.14 -26.91 -8.26
N GLU A 831 9.55 -27.95 -8.86
CA GLU A 831 8.73 -28.95 -8.18
C GLU A 831 9.59 -29.80 -7.22
N GLU A 832 9.90 -29.28 -6.04
CA GLU A 832 10.35 -30.10 -4.92
C GLU A 832 9.69 -29.66 -3.61
N ARG A 833 8.44 -30.08 -3.41
CA ARG A 833 7.88 -30.35 -2.07
C ARG A 833 6.53 -31.08 -2.15
N ARG A 834 6.56 -32.34 -2.58
CA ARG A 834 5.52 -33.33 -2.29
C ARG A 834 6.17 -34.53 -1.63
N GLU A 835 6.42 -34.41 -0.33
CA GLU A 835 6.46 -35.49 0.66
C GLU A 835 6.95 -34.93 2.00
N ARG A 836 6.00 -34.59 2.89
CA ARG A 836 6.15 -34.59 4.36
C ARG A 836 4.85 -34.10 5.01
N ILE A 837 3.87 -35.00 5.05
CA ILE A 837 2.83 -35.00 6.09
C ILE A 837 2.72 -36.46 6.54
N ASP A 838 2.85 -36.66 7.85
CA ASP A 838 2.63 -37.89 8.63
C ASP A 838 3.65 -39.03 8.52
N THR A 839 4.65 -39.01 9.40
CA THR A 839 4.81 -40.03 10.47
C THR A 839 5.94 -39.60 11.42
N HIS A 840 5.60 -39.26 12.67
CA HIS A 840 6.54 -39.25 13.79
C HIS A 840 6.23 -40.46 14.67
N GLY A 841 7.11 -41.45 14.64
CA GLY A 841 7.06 -42.60 15.52
C GLY A 841 8.33 -43.43 15.40
N GLY A 842 9.14 -43.42 16.47
CA GLY A 842 9.89 -44.59 16.92
C GLY A 842 11.18 -45.01 16.19
N GLU A 843 12.26 -44.89 16.96
CA GLU A 843 13.35 -45.89 17.11
C GLU A 843 14.59 -45.87 16.20
N ARG A 844 15.71 -46.11 16.91
CA ARG A 844 17.12 -46.16 16.50
C ARG A 844 17.49 -47.53 15.92
N ALA A 845 18.38 -47.56 14.91
CA ALA A 845 19.47 -48.55 14.72
C ALA A 845 20.18 -48.25 13.38
N SER A 846 21.42 -47.76 13.32
CA SER A 846 22.72 -48.43 13.48
C SER A 846 23.31 -49.07 12.20
N ARG A 847 24.58 -48.71 11.92
CA ARG A 847 25.65 -49.41 11.13
C ARG A 847 25.75 -49.08 9.62
N ARG A 848 26.86 -48.45 9.21
CA ARG A 848 28.08 -48.99 8.53
C ARG A 848 27.83 -49.22 7.01
N ASN A 849 28.71 -48.96 6.04
CA ASN A 849 30.11 -48.54 5.95
C ASN A 849 30.47 -48.33 4.45
N PHE A 850 31.63 -47.70 4.18
CA PHE A 850 32.48 -47.70 2.96
C PHE A 850 32.00 -46.85 1.75
N ALA A 851 32.65 -45.71 1.43
CA ALA A 851 33.97 -45.51 0.76
C ALA A 851 33.88 -45.65 -0.76
N ALA A 852 34.55 -44.93 -1.65
CA ALA A 852 35.63 -43.95 -1.69
C ALA A 852 35.43 -43.14 -3.02
N GLY A 853 36.07 -42.02 -3.33
CA GLY A 853 37.14 -41.28 -2.70
C GLY A 853 37.61 -40.13 -3.60
N GLU A 854 38.51 -39.33 -3.01
CA GLU A 854 39.61 -38.57 -3.65
C GLU A 854 39.22 -37.38 -4.55
N ARG A 855 39.86 -36.20 -4.53
CA ARG A 855 41.05 -35.58 -3.91
C ARG A 855 40.95 -34.10 -4.39
N GLN A 856 41.23 -33.02 -3.65
CA GLN A 856 42.51 -32.50 -3.13
C GLN A 856 42.15 -31.20 -2.36
N GLN A 857 42.48 -31.05 -1.06
CA GLN A 857 43.68 -30.38 -0.48
C GLN A 857 43.84 -28.92 -0.91
N GLY A 858 44.07 -27.93 -0.03
CA GLY A 858 44.40 -27.83 1.41
C GLY A 858 44.57 -26.32 1.72
N GLY A 859 44.75 -25.80 2.93
CA GLY A 859 44.93 -26.34 4.27
C GLY A 859 44.68 -25.21 5.30
N GLU A 860 44.35 -25.58 6.55
CA GLU A 860 45.19 -25.35 7.75
C GLU A 860 45.04 -23.94 8.35
N ARG A 861 44.86 -23.66 9.65
CA ARG A 861 44.97 -24.27 11.00
C ARG A 861 44.19 -23.29 11.93
N ARG A 862 43.89 -23.46 13.22
CA ARG A 862 43.76 -24.48 14.27
C ARG A 862 43.65 -23.68 15.59
N LEU A 863 43.08 -24.29 16.64
CA LEU A 863 43.14 -23.96 18.09
C LEU A 863 42.02 -23.04 18.61
N ASP A 864 41.46 -23.21 19.81
CA ASP A 864 41.12 -24.31 20.74
C ASP A 864 40.53 -23.64 22.00
N VAL A 865 40.05 -24.44 22.96
CA VAL A 865 39.64 -24.12 24.36
C VAL A 865 38.16 -23.72 24.54
N GLY A 866 37.34 -24.30 25.43
CA GLY A 866 37.49 -25.38 26.42
C GLY A 866 36.42 -25.26 27.53
N GLY A 867 35.97 -26.42 28.07
CA GLY A 867 35.38 -26.59 29.42
C GLY A 867 33.90 -26.20 29.63
N GLU A 868 33.06 -26.84 30.45
CA GLU A 868 33.18 -27.94 31.43
C GLU A 868 31.80 -28.55 31.74
N ARG A 869 31.82 -29.74 32.37
CA ARG A 869 30.71 -30.61 32.79
C ARG A 869 30.14 -30.24 34.16
N ARG A 870 28.95 -30.79 34.49
CA ARG A 870 28.54 -31.56 35.71
C ARG A 870 27.02 -31.36 35.97
N ASP A 871 26.27 -32.17 36.70
CA ASP A 871 26.14 -33.62 36.93
C ASP A 871 24.92 -33.79 37.87
N HIS A 872 24.23 -34.94 37.82
CA HIS A 872 23.30 -35.51 38.85
C HIS A 872 21.95 -34.79 39.12
N GLY A 873 20.83 -35.46 39.45
CA GLY A 873 20.58 -36.84 39.81
C GLY A 873 19.08 -37.17 40.03
N GLN A 874 18.85 -38.48 40.14
CA GLN A 874 17.66 -39.31 40.43
C GLN A 874 16.64 -38.80 41.48
N ASN A 875 15.34 -39.18 41.33
CA ASN A 875 14.63 -40.29 42.03
C ASN A 875 13.09 -40.20 41.85
N GLN A 876 12.41 -41.28 41.44
CA GLN A 876 11.48 -42.13 42.24
C GLN A 876 10.31 -41.39 42.93
N GLY A 877 9.04 -41.80 42.88
CA GLY A 877 8.36 -42.99 42.35
C GLY A 877 6.86 -42.97 42.75
N GLN A 878 6.08 -43.86 42.12
CA GLN A 878 4.92 -44.66 42.63
C GLN A 878 3.79 -43.98 43.47
N ALA A 879 2.52 -44.39 43.49
CA ALA A 879 1.70 -45.35 42.76
C ALA A 879 0.22 -45.22 43.24
N ARG A 880 -0.72 -45.45 42.33
CA ARG A 880 -1.97 -46.25 42.41
C ARG A 880 -3.11 -45.96 43.42
N GLY A 881 -4.32 -45.92 42.81
CA GLY A 881 -5.52 -46.70 43.20
C GLY A 881 -6.66 -45.88 43.80
N SER A 882 -7.96 -46.17 43.69
CA SER A 882 -8.87 -47.00 42.85
C SER A 882 -10.24 -47.04 43.57
N GLY A 883 -11.37 -47.10 42.85
CA GLY A 883 -12.70 -47.55 43.35
C GLY A 883 -13.82 -46.49 43.30
N ARG A 884 -14.86 -46.63 42.46
CA ARG A 884 -16.21 -47.26 42.67
C ARG A 884 -17.07 -46.49 43.71
N SER A 885 -18.38 -46.16 43.58
CA SER A 885 -19.60 -46.84 43.11
C SER A 885 -20.80 -45.85 43.29
N ALA A 886 -21.67 -45.58 42.30
CA ALA A 886 -23.10 -46.01 42.12
C ALA A 886 -24.26 -45.20 42.78
N ARG A 887 -25.33 -44.97 41.98
CA ARG A 887 -26.80 -44.77 42.26
C ARG A 887 -27.19 -43.48 43.05
N ASP A 888 -28.35 -42.82 42.88
CA ASP A 888 -29.73 -43.23 42.58
C ASP A 888 -30.63 -42.09 42.02
N GLU A 889 -31.87 -42.46 41.69
CA GLU A 889 -33.03 -41.83 41.01
C GLU A 889 -33.68 -40.58 41.65
N HIS A 890 -34.40 -39.75 40.86
CA HIS A 890 -35.85 -39.40 41.07
C HIS A 890 -36.44 -38.42 40.00
N ARG A 891 -37.72 -38.64 39.66
CA ARG A 891 -38.71 -37.85 38.87
C ARG A 891 -39.83 -37.39 39.86
N PRO A 892 -40.99 -36.75 39.50
CA PRO A 892 -41.37 -35.72 38.51
C PRO A 892 -42.44 -34.67 39.04
N ARG A 893 -43.03 -33.85 38.12
CA ARG A 893 -44.33 -33.09 38.14
C ARG A 893 -44.38 -31.80 39.01
N SER A 894 -45.10 -30.71 38.67
CA SER A 894 -46.45 -30.51 38.10
C SER A 894 -46.59 -29.11 37.41
N GLU A 895 -47.26 -29.02 36.25
CA GLU A 895 -48.62 -28.48 35.98
C GLU A 895 -48.90 -26.97 36.19
N ARG A 896 -49.37 -26.33 35.10
CA ARG A 896 -50.60 -25.49 34.92
C ARG A 896 -50.35 -24.38 33.88
N SER A 897 -50.95 -24.51 32.68
CA SER A 897 -52.15 -23.78 32.19
C SER A 897 -51.98 -22.25 32.21
N SER A 898 -52.18 -21.47 31.15
CA SER A 898 -53.32 -21.48 30.24
C SER A 898 -53.07 -20.63 28.98
N SER A 899 -53.61 -21.12 27.87
CA SER A 899 -54.24 -20.41 26.73
C SER A 899 -54.23 -18.87 26.69
N ALA A 900 -53.87 -18.28 25.54
CA ALA A 900 -54.85 -17.72 24.58
C ALA A 900 -54.18 -16.97 23.41
N GLU A 901 -54.78 -17.15 22.24
CA GLU A 901 -54.52 -16.53 20.94
C GLU A 901 -54.73 -15.00 20.94
N ARG A 902 -54.03 -14.26 20.06
CA ARG A 902 -54.63 -13.57 18.89
C ARG A 902 -53.65 -12.69 18.10
N ALA A 903 -54.05 -12.57 16.83
CA ALA A 903 -53.44 -12.04 15.62
C ALA A 903 -53.15 -10.51 15.58
N PRO A 904 -52.47 -10.01 14.52
CA PRO A 904 -51.82 -8.69 14.48
C PRO A 904 -52.72 -7.59 13.91
N ARG A 905 -52.42 -6.33 14.28
CA ARG A 905 -53.10 -5.13 13.76
C ARG A 905 -52.22 -4.42 12.73
N ALA A 906 -52.86 -4.10 11.62
CA ALA A 906 -52.35 -3.38 10.46
C ALA A 906 -52.35 -1.84 10.64
N GLU A 907 -51.86 -1.17 9.58
CA GLU A 907 -51.96 0.26 9.24
C GLU A 907 -50.91 1.19 9.89
N ARG A 908 -50.25 2.13 9.21
CA ARG A 908 -50.74 3.04 8.16
C ARG A 908 -49.59 3.72 7.41
N ILE A 909 -49.80 3.96 6.12
CA ILE A 909 -49.06 4.90 5.26
C ILE A 909 -49.60 6.33 5.48
N PRO A 910 -48.77 7.37 5.32
CA PRO A 910 -49.27 8.61 4.73
C PRO A 910 -48.49 9.04 3.47
N ARG A 911 -49.28 9.60 2.55
CA ARG A 911 -48.94 10.10 1.22
C ARG A 911 -48.33 11.51 1.26
N GLY A 912 -47.45 11.78 0.30
CA GLY A 912 -47.66 12.89 -0.65
C GLY A 912 -46.93 14.22 -0.38
N GLY A 913 -46.10 14.62 -1.35
CA GLY A 913 -45.59 15.99 -1.47
C GLY A 913 -44.50 16.13 -2.53
N ARG A 914 -44.88 16.22 -3.82
CA ARG A 914 -43.97 16.53 -4.93
C ARG A 914 -43.68 18.02 -4.96
N ASN A 915 -42.41 18.39 -5.10
CA ASN A 915 -42.00 19.68 -5.68
C ASN A 915 -40.95 19.41 -6.76
N LEU A 916 -41.34 19.68 -8.01
CA LEU A 916 -40.47 19.69 -9.18
C LEU A 916 -39.78 21.06 -9.27
N ARG A 917 -38.45 21.08 -9.21
CA ARG A 917 -37.64 22.14 -9.80
C ARG A 917 -36.55 21.51 -10.65
N SER A 918 -36.62 21.83 -11.93
CA SER A 918 -35.61 21.63 -12.95
C SER A 918 -34.34 22.43 -12.60
N ASN A 919 -33.18 21.77 -12.63
CA ASN A 919 -31.90 22.43 -12.92
C ASN A 919 -30.93 21.40 -13.52
N GLU A 920 -30.60 21.64 -14.79
CA GLU A 920 -29.32 21.46 -15.48
C GLU A 920 -28.46 20.23 -15.14
N ARG A 921 -28.39 19.30 -16.11
CA ARG A 921 -27.44 18.18 -16.14
C ARG A 921 -26.02 18.72 -16.31
N GLN A 922 -25.23 18.68 -15.23
CA GLN A 922 -23.77 18.69 -15.32
C GLN A 922 -23.27 17.40 -16.02
N PRO A 923 -22.16 17.45 -16.79
CA PRO A 923 -21.60 16.26 -17.42
C PRO A 923 -21.10 15.27 -16.34
N ASN A 924 -21.54 14.02 -16.46
CA ASN A 924 -21.18 12.92 -15.54
C ASN A 924 -19.65 12.73 -15.49
N LYS A 925 -19.07 12.83 -14.29
CA LYS A 925 -17.69 12.43 -14.00
C LYS A 925 -17.48 10.95 -14.37
N SER A 926 -16.43 10.64 -15.13
CA SER A 926 -15.90 9.29 -15.36
C SER A 926 -15.62 8.62 -14.01
N ARG A 927 -16.08 7.37 -13.82
CA ARG A 927 -15.89 6.61 -12.57
C ARG A 927 -14.77 5.60 -12.77
N THR A 928 -13.80 5.65 -11.87
CA THR A 928 -12.51 4.95 -11.95
C THR A 928 -12.45 3.74 -11.02
N VAL A 929 -12.15 2.54 -11.52
CA VAL A 929 -11.95 1.36 -10.66
C VAL A 929 -10.65 1.51 -9.85
N ARG A 930 -10.67 1.20 -8.55
CA ARG A 930 -9.44 1.11 -7.72
C ARG A 930 -9.02 -0.34 -7.54
N VAL A 931 -7.87 -0.70 -8.09
CA VAL A 931 -7.23 -1.99 -7.82
C VAL A 931 -6.08 -1.75 -6.87
N TRP A 932 -6.07 -2.51 -5.77
CA TRP A 932 -4.97 -2.52 -4.82
C TRP A 932 -4.10 -3.72 -5.15
N GLY A 933 -3.03 -3.47 -5.91
CA GLY A 933 -2.08 -4.48 -6.34
C GLY A 933 -0.65 -4.16 -5.90
N PRO A 934 0.34 -4.99 -6.28
CA PRO A 934 1.75 -4.83 -5.93
C PRO A 934 2.37 -3.45 -6.22
N GLN A 935 1.74 -2.69 -7.11
CA GLN A 935 2.18 -1.37 -7.55
C GLN A 935 1.39 -0.20 -6.92
N GLY A 936 0.58 -0.44 -5.86
CA GLY A 936 -0.18 0.60 -5.17
C GLY A 936 -1.64 0.76 -5.64
N VAL A 937 -2.24 1.92 -5.35
CA VAL A 937 -3.62 2.27 -5.74
C VAL A 937 -3.62 2.78 -7.17
N LYS A 938 -4.07 1.96 -8.12
CA LYS A 938 -4.33 2.45 -9.47
C LYS A 938 -5.77 2.96 -9.55
N GLU A 939 -5.95 4.26 -9.81
CA GLU A 939 -7.24 4.82 -10.24
C GLU A 939 -7.38 4.61 -11.75
N ILE A 940 -8.22 3.66 -12.15
CA ILE A 940 -8.34 3.18 -13.53
C ILE A 940 -9.53 3.88 -14.18
N LYS A 941 -9.31 4.75 -15.18
CA LYS A 941 -10.38 5.52 -15.85
C LYS A 941 -11.35 4.68 -16.66
#